data_AF-A0A5C5Y9E2-F1
#
_entry.id   AF-A0A5C5Y9E2-F1
#
_cell.length_a   1.000
_cell.length_b   1.000
_cell.length_c   1.000
_cell.angle_alpha   90.00
_cell.angle_beta   90.00
_cell.angle_gamma   90.00
#
_symmetry.space_group_name_H-M   'P 1'
#
loop_
_entity.id
_entity.type
_entity.pdbx_description
1 polymer ?
#
loop_
_entity_poly.entity_id
_entity_poly.type
_entity_poly.pdbx_seq_one_letter_code
_entity_poly.pdbx_strand_id
1 'polypeptide(L)'
;MFGWKLRGKSAAVDWPSLAALLDDDDRRAAIQHDAPQQHRESFTSALRSIDTSLAQQVHAAGRQLHSASALVDRPTIAVAGMLNSGKTSLVSTFLSDQGKRRALRGIGNHQGTHRFVLWLPQSWQKDPQLWQLLLQRIGDALGAAPVDLDQDPETAWAQYNNTGGSEAELQIPLIATDPGLDAAGVGLLDCPDIVSDASLGLGSPEQRRDLLGKAATLCSAFLVVTSAESSRDSHLTELLNVAADLMPGVPRVLAVNRVRPPQTPDQVHEAFARVAEMHGVDTIYAAYDFDVPKSRPFIPEDATGELTTMGDDGAAEFPVFYRVDADPDQNPPAAIDPDRWLVALPEQLDRGVLFDRFQASLQSRLQDLVCDDAMTCLEASADASRKACHDARQCLLQAVLDFFAHRDVTGEVIDLRLHQSQRIVRQLTEAFADTAPWYARWGVRLNSTVRRVFGGVRDVLRHLAPTAMAQKAADDVADKFRRGEFGGLLTPEKLQKSIERHGGNTALSHLGDQADWNDAIETALLRFEQDDFTTLNPRRLHQAAEKMWAEVPMRRKLTSGLTPLVALFAAFAGVLMIPIDFGANFIAAASISELFAAAGLTALAALWAGDKSLRDVGHQAARQQIADFHAVLCDCFGVPRTAGGPGEATDNDMILMVRQKRLPMMKPDIIRRDSEGPALRVFHVRDEFRQDLVRQFP
;
A
#
# COMPACT_ATOMS: atom_id res chain seq x y z
N MET A 1 -40.18 5.27 35.26
CA MET A 1 -40.76 5.58 33.93
C MET A 1 -39.63 6.10 33.05
N PHE A 2 -38.77 5.22 32.54
CA PHE A 2 -37.65 5.57 31.66
C PHE A 2 -37.83 4.80 30.36
N GLY A 3 -38.16 5.53 29.30
CA GLY A 3 -38.50 4.99 28.00
C GLY A 3 -37.31 4.35 27.33
N TRP A 4 -37.44 3.06 27.03
CA TRP A 4 -36.65 2.42 25.99
C TRP A 4 -37.01 3.06 24.66
N LYS A 5 -36.18 4.01 24.22
CA LYS A 5 -36.15 4.38 22.80
C LYS A 5 -35.79 3.12 22.04
N LEU A 6 -36.75 2.53 21.33
CA LEU A 6 -36.48 1.65 20.21
C LEU A 6 -35.49 2.38 19.29
N ARG A 7 -34.19 2.07 19.43
CA ARG A 7 -33.20 2.36 18.40
C ARG A 7 -33.69 1.62 17.16
N GLY A 8 -33.99 2.38 16.11
CA GLY A 8 -34.33 1.78 14.82
C GLY A 8 -33.26 0.78 14.43
N LYS A 9 -33.68 -0.37 13.88
CA LYS A 9 -32.78 -1.37 13.31
C LYS A 9 -31.76 -0.64 12.44
N SER A 10 -30.49 -0.64 12.85
CA SER A 10 -29.41 -0.18 11.98
C SER A 10 -29.49 -1.02 10.71
N ALA A 11 -29.47 -0.40 9.54
CA ALA A 11 -29.53 -1.15 8.29
C ALA A 11 -28.29 -2.06 8.23
N ALA A 12 -28.51 -3.37 8.25
CA ALA A 12 -27.42 -4.34 8.16
C ALA A 12 -26.72 -4.19 6.81
N VAL A 13 -25.38 -4.27 6.80
CA VAL A 13 -24.60 -4.28 5.56
C VAL A 13 -24.96 -5.51 4.73
N ASP A 14 -25.36 -5.29 3.48
CA ASP A 14 -25.66 -6.36 2.53
C ASP A 14 -24.38 -6.82 1.82
N TRP A 15 -23.73 -7.85 2.36
CA TRP A 15 -22.46 -8.37 1.83
C TRP A 15 -22.49 -8.70 0.34
N PRO A 16 -23.48 -9.43 -0.21
CA PRO A 16 -23.59 -9.64 -1.66
C PRO A 16 -23.54 -8.36 -2.50
N SER A 17 -24.24 -7.31 -2.09
CA SER A 17 -24.23 -6.02 -2.79
C SER A 17 -22.89 -5.30 -2.65
N LEU A 18 -22.29 -5.34 -1.46
CA LEU A 18 -20.94 -4.79 -1.22
C LEU A 18 -19.88 -5.55 -2.02
N ALA A 19 -19.86 -6.89 -1.97
CA ALA A 19 -18.92 -7.71 -2.73
C ALA A 19 -19.05 -7.45 -4.24
N ALA A 20 -20.27 -7.33 -4.76
CA ALA A 20 -20.51 -6.97 -6.15
C ALA A 20 -20.06 -5.54 -6.51
N LEU A 21 -19.91 -4.63 -5.54
CA LEU A 21 -19.27 -3.33 -5.73
C LEU A 21 -17.74 -3.47 -5.70
N LEU A 22 -17.20 -4.21 -4.73
CA LEU A 22 -15.75 -4.39 -4.55
C LEU A 22 -15.10 -5.17 -5.71
N ASP A 23 -15.84 -6.07 -6.35
CA ASP A 23 -15.38 -6.90 -7.47
C ASP A 23 -15.72 -6.33 -8.86
N ASP A 24 -16.43 -5.19 -8.95
CA ASP A 24 -16.78 -4.55 -10.23
C ASP A 24 -15.54 -3.91 -10.87
N ASP A 25 -15.14 -4.37 -12.05
CA ASP A 25 -13.97 -3.88 -12.81
C ASP A 25 -14.34 -2.88 -13.92
N ASP A 26 -15.63 -2.57 -14.10
CA ASP A 26 -16.14 -1.77 -15.22
C ASP A 26 -16.73 -0.43 -14.74
N ARG A 27 -18.02 -0.41 -14.40
CA ARG A 27 -18.74 0.84 -14.12
C ARG A 27 -18.35 1.39 -12.77
N ARG A 28 -18.29 0.52 -11.78
CA ARG A 28 -18.03 0.85 -10.38
C ARG A 28 -16.63 0.43 -9.93
N ALA A 29 -15.70 0.34 -10.88
CA ALA A 29 -14.29 0.13 -10.59
C ALA A 29 -13.76 1.15 -9.58
N ALA A 30 -12.91 0.69 -8.67
CA ALA A 30 -12.35 1.49 -7.59
C ALA A 30 -11.24 2.40 -8.07
N ILE A 31 -10.39 1.90 -8.98
CA ILE A 31 -9.27 2.65 -9.52
C ILE A 31 -9.38 2.78 -11.03
N GLN A 32 -8.82 3.88 -11.53
CA GLN A 32 -8.59 4.11 -12.95
C GLN A 32 -7.09 4.29 -13.16
N HIS A 33 -6.53 3.45 -14.03
CA HIS A 33 -5.17 3.58 -14.49
C HIS A 33 -5.12 4.67 -15.56
N ASP A 34 -4.23 5.64 -15.37
CA ASP A 34 -3.96 6.71 -16.32
C ASP A 34 -2.84 6.32 -17.29
N ALA A 35 -1.95 5.42 -16.87
CA ALA A 35 -0.85 4.91 -17.68
C ALA A 35 -0.38 3.51 -17.21
N PRO A 36 0.20 2.66 -18.10
CA PRO A 36 0.52 2.93 -19.50
C PRO A 36 -0.71 2.96 -20.43
N GLN A 37 -1.73 2.17 -20.12
CA GLN A 37 -3.01 2.16 -20.83
C GLN A 37 -4.14 2.52 -19.89
N GLN A 38 -5.07 3.31 -20.40
CA GLN A 38 -6.28 3.64 -19.65
C GLN A 38 -7.15 2.41 -19.52
N HIS A 39 -7.28 1.93 -18.29
CA HIS A 39 -8.18 0.84 -17.94
C HIS A 39 -8.64 1.02 -16.49
N ARG A 40 -9.64 0.23 -16.13
CA ARG A 40 -10.26 0.25 -14.82
C ARG A 40 -10.00 -1.08 -14.13
N GLU A 41 -9.95 -1.02 -12.81
CA GLU A 41 -9.69 -2.19 -11.99
C GLU A 41 -10.56 -2.18 -10.74
N SER A 42 -11.06 -3.35 -10.36
CA SER A 42 -11.88 -3.53 -9.17
C SER A 42 -11.10 -3.23 -7.90
N PHE A 43 -11.80 -2.95 -6.80
CA PHE A 43 -11.19 -2.73 -5.49
C PHE A 43 -10.35 -3.94 -5.07
N THR A 44 -10.91 -5.14 -5.21
CA THR A 44 -10.28 -6.38 -4.77
C THR A 44 -9.05 -6.75 -5.60
N SER A 45 -9.09 -6.52 -6.92
CA SER A 45 -7.97 -6.77 -7.81
C SER A 45 -6.81 -5.80 -7.54
N ALA A 46 -7.14 -4.51 -7.43
CA ALA A 46 -6.18 -3.46 -7.11
C ALA A 46 -5.52 -3.72 -5.75
N LEU A 47 -6.32 -4.00 -4.72
CA LEU A 47 -5.82 -4.29 -3.38
C LEU A 47 -4.97 -5.55 -3.36
N ARG A 48 -5.36 -6.63 -4.07
CA ARG A 48 -4.56 -7.86 -4.14
C ARG A 48 -3.18 -7.63 -4.74
N SER A 49 -3.06 -6.71 -5.69
CA SER A 49 -1.78 -6.35 -6.31
C SER A 49 -0.85 -5.56 -5.38
N ILE A 50 -1.41 -4.88 -4.37
CA ILE A 50 -0.69 -4.03 -3.41
C ILE A 50 -0.41 -4.80 -2.11
N ASP A 51 -1.47 -5.36 -1.52
CA ASP A 51 -1.44 -6.16 -0.30
C ASP A 51 -2.43 -7.34 -0.43
N THR A 52 -1.88 -8.51 -0.76
CA THR A 52 -2.65 -9.75 -0.88
C THR A 52 -3.26 -10.20 0.45
N SER A 53 -2.62 -9.92 1.59
CA SER A 53 -3.11 -10.30 2.92
C SER A 53 -4.35 -9.49 3.28
N LEU A 54 -4.29 -8.16 3.10
CA LEU A 54 -5.41 -7.28 3.39
C LEU A 54 -6.64 -7.59 2.51
N ALA A 55 -6.41 -7.90 1.23
CA ALA A 55 -7.48 -8.36 0.33
C ALA A 55 -8.17 -9.65 0.82
N GLN A 56 -7.39 -10.61 1.33
CA GLN A 56 -7.94 -11.85 1.90
C GLN A 56 -8.74 -11.57 3.19
N GLN A 57 -8.26 -10.66 4.04
CA GLN A 57 -8.94 -10.28 5.28
C GLN A 57 -10.30 -9.63 5.02
N VAL A 58 -10.39 -8.72 4.03
CA VAL A 58 -11.67 -8.09 3.63
C VAL A 58 -12.70 -9.14 3.18
N HIS A 59 -12.30 -10.07 2.29
CA HIS A 59 -13.22 -11.13 1.85
C HIS A 59 -13.58 -12.10 2.99
N ALA A 60 -12.65 -12.42 3.89
CA ALA A 60 -12.92 -13.25 5.05
C ALA A 60 -13.94 -12.58 5.99
N ALA A 61 -13.76 -11.31 6.32
CA ALA A 61 -14.68 -10.54 7.15
C ALA A 61 -16.08 -10.44 6.52
N GLY A 62 -16.16 -10.23 5.21
CA GLY A 62 -17.43 -10.22 4.48
C GLY A 62 -18.17 -11.55 4.50
N ARG A 63 -17.46 -12.67 4.27
CA ARG A 63 -18.03 -14.03 4.38
C ARG A 63 -18.49 -14.34 5.80
N GLN A 64 -17.75 -13.89 6.82
CA GLN A 64 -18.13 -14.03 8.23
C GLN A 64 -19.44 -13.26 8.52
N LEU A 65 -19.57 -12.02 8.05
CA LEU A 65 -20.80 -11.24 8.22
C LEU A 65 -22.00 -11.89 7.51
N HIS A 66 -21.82 -12.35 6.27
CA HIS A 66 -22.89 -13.00 5.51
C HIS A 66 -23.40 -14.29 6.16
N SER A 67 -22.46 -15.15 6.58
CA SER A 67 -22.76 -16.43 7.21
C SER A 67 -23.27 -16.29 8.66
N ALA A 68 -23.01 -15.17 9.33
CA ALA A 68 -23.50 -14.93 10.69
C ALA A 68 -25.02 -15.04 10.77
N SER A 69 -25.76 -14.49 9.80
CA SER A 69 -27.23 -14.53 9.75
C SER A 69 -27.82 -15.94 9.75
N ALA A 70 -27.11 -16.95 9.22
CA ALA A 70 -27.56 -18.35 9.23
C ALA A 70 -27.39 -19.03 10.59
N LEU A 71 -26.65 -18.40 11.50
CA LEU A 71 -26.24 -18.96 12.81
C LEU A 71 -26.81 -18.19 14.01
N VAL A 72 -27.80 -17.32 13.78
CA VAL A 72 -28.50 -16.53 14.81
C VAL A 72 -28.96 -17.39 15.99
N ASP A 73 -29.56 -18.54 15.70
CA ASP A 73 -30.16 -19.41 16.72
C ASP A 73 -29.16 -20.38 17.36
N ARG A 74 -27.85 -20.23 17.07
CA ARG A 74 -26.80 -21.20 17.40
C ARG A 74 -25.59 -20.52 18.05
N PRO A 75 -25.78 -19.87 19.21
CA PRO A 75 -24.71 -19.12 19.85
C PRO A 75 -23.62 -20.06 20.37
N THR A 76 -22.38 -19.59 20.30
CA THR A 76 -21.22 -20.27 20.88
C THR A 76 -20.64 -19.40 21.99
N ILE A 77 -20.36 -19.99 23.15
CA ILE A 77 -19.78 -19.32 24.31
C ILE A 77 -18.31 -19.73 24.43
N ALA A 78 -17.40 -18.75 24.43
CA ALA A 78 -16.00 -19.01 24.72
C ALA A 78 -15.78 -19.12 26.23
N VAL A 79 -15.11 -20.18 26.66
CA VAL A 79 -14.70 -20.41 28.05
C VAL A 79 -13.19 -20.23 28.15
N ALA A 80 -12.78 -19.09 28.69
CA ALA A 80 -11.37 -18.72 28.86
C ALA A 80 -11.04 -18.52 30.33
N GLY A 81 -9.75 -18.45 30.68
CA GLY A 81 -9.33 -18.41 32.07
C GLY A 81 -7.92 -18.93 32.27
N MET A 82 -7.37 -18.67 33.46
CA MET A 82 -5.97 -18.99 33.78
C MET A 82 -5.73 -20.50 33.92
N LEU A 83 -4.47 -20.92 33.96
CA LEU A 83 -4.10 -22.30 34.29
C LEU A 83 -4.72 -22.72 35.64
N ASN A 84 -5.26 -23.94 35.71
CA ASN A 84 -5.84 -24.52 36.92
C ASN A 84 -7.00 -23.72 37.56
N SER A 85 -7.62 -22.78 36.83
CA SER A 85 -8.83 -22.07 37.26
C SER A 85 -10.11 -22.93 37.24
N GLY A 86 -10.06 -24.08 36.56
CA GLY A 86 -11.18 -25.03 36.45
C GLY A 86 -12.06 -24.85 35.21
N LYS A 87 -11.52 -24.28 34.11
CA LYS A 87 -12.21 -24.14 32.81
C LYS A 87 -12.88 -25.43 32.33
N THR A 88 -12.09 -26.50 32.15
CA THR A 88 -12.60 -27.77 31.63
C THR A 88 -13.53 -28.48 32.63
N SER A 89 -13.38 -28.22 33.93
CA SER A 89 -14.35 -28.66 34.94
C SER A 89 -15.69 -27.94 34.79
N LEU A 90 -15.68 -26.64 34.47
CA LEU A 90 -16.88 -25.87 34.14
C LEU A 90 -17.50 -26.36 32.83
N VAL A 91 -16.72 -26.54 31.76
CA VAL A 91 -17.25 -27.09 30.48
C VAL A 91 -17.90 -28.46 30.73
N SER A 92 -17.28 -29.31 31.54
CA SER A 92 -17.81 -30.63 31.90
C SER A 92 -19.17 -30.59 32.61
N THR A 93 -19.58 -29.49 33.25
CA THR A 93 -20.91 -29.42 33.89
C THR A 93 -22.05 -29.40 32.89
N PHE A 94 -21.78 -29.03 31.62
CA PHE A 94 -22.75 -29.00 30.54
C PHE A 94 -22.75 -30.27 29.67
N LEU A 95 -21.77 -31.15 29.84
CA LEU A 95 -21.61 -32.35 29.02
C LEU A 95 -22.32 -33.56 29.62
N SER A 96 -22.72 -34.50 28.77
CA SER A 96 -23.14 -35.84 29.17
C SER A 96 -22.01 -36.61 29.84
N ASP A 97 -22.31 -37.74 30.50
CA ASP A 97 -21.27 -38.57 31.13
C ASP A 97 -20.23 -39.11 30.15
N GLN A 98 -20.61 -39.29 28.87
CA GLN A 98 -19.68 -39.65 27.82
C GLN A 98 -18.75 -38.47 27.48
N GLY A 99 -19.29 -37.26 27.31
CA GLY A 99 -18.50 -36.05 27.09
C GLY A 99 -17.57 -35.72 28.26
N LYS A 100 -18.05 -35.87 29.50
CA LYS A 100 -17.25 -35.69 30.73
C LYS A 100 -16.02 -36.58 30.79
N ARG A 101 -16.10 -37.82 30.27
CA ARG A 101 -14.95 -38.75 30.21
C ARG A 101 -13.92 -38.33 29.16
N ARG A 102 -14.37 -37.72 28.07
CA ARG A 102 -13.51 -37.25 26.96
C ARG A 102 -12.84 -35.91 27.26
N ALA A 103 -13.47 -35.05 28.06
CA ALA A 103 -12.89 -33.80 28.51
C ALA A 103 -11.72 -34.03 29.49
N LEU A 104 -10.53 -33.53 29.17
CA LEU A 104 -9.33 -33.75 29.98
C LEU A 104 -9.34 -32.89 31.26
N ARG A 105 -9.32 -33.55 32.44
CA ARG A 105 -9.11 -32.87 33.73
C ARG A 105 -7.71 -33.13 34.26
N GLY A 106 -6.83 -32.15 34.10
CA GLY A 106 -5.50 -32.22 34.69
C GLY A 106 -5.48 -31.92 36.18
N ILE A 107 -4.70 -32.70 36.93
CA ILE A 107 -4.35 -32.41 38.34
C ILE A 107 -3.04 -31.57 38.41
N GLY A 108 -2.37 -31.32 37.28
CA GLY A 108 -1.17 -30.49 37.20
C GLY A 108 -0.82 -29.97 35.79
N ASN A 109 0.25 -29.17 35.69
CA ASN A 109 0.66 -28.40 34.50
C ASN A 109 0.97 -29.24 33.24
N HIS A 110 1.19 -30.55 33.37
CA HIS A 110 1.47 -31.46 32.24
C HIS A 110 0.21 -32.16 31.68
N GLN A 111 -0.97 -31.83 32.19
CA GLN A 111 -2.25 -32.48 31.85
C GLN A 111 -3.34 -31.45 31.47
N GLY A 112 -2.96 -30.30 30.93
CA GLY A 112 -3.87 -29.21 30.56
C GLY A 112 -4.40 -29.26 29.12
N THR A 113 -5.49 -28.54 28.86
CA THR A 113 -5.99 -28.24 27.51
C THR A 113 -5.00 -27.32 26.79
N HIS A 114 -4.38 -27.82 25.73
CA HIS A 114 -3.39 -27.09 24.92
C HIS A 114 -3.94 -26.71 23.54
N ARG A 115 -5.05 -27.30 23.11
CA ARG A 115 -5.74 -27.01 21.85
C ARG A 115 -7.15 -26.48 22.12
N PHE A 116 -7.66 -25.65 21.21
CA PHE A 116 -9.06 -25.22 21.25
C PHE A 116 -9.97 -26.41 20.96
N VAL A 117 -11.01 -26.60 21.78
CA VAL A 117 -12.01 -27.65 21.58
C VAL A 117 -13.40 -27.04 21.54
N LEU A 118 -14.07 -27.22 20.42
CA LEU A 118 -15.44 -26.76 20.21
C LEU A 118 -16.42 -27.91 20.47
N TRP A 119 -17.14 -27.84 21.58
CA TRP A 119 -18.23 -28.74 21.92
C TRP A 119 -19.55 -28.20 21.39
N LEU A 120 -20.24 -28.97 20.56
CA LEU A 120 -21.49 -28.59 19.92
C LEU A 120 -22.64 -29.53 20.31
N PRO A 121 -23.90 -29.05 20.28
CA PRO A 121 -25.06 -29.91 20.42
C PRO A 121 -25.08 -31.03 19.37
N GLN A 122 -25.38 -32.26 19.80
CA GLN A 122 -25.48 -33.41 18.89
C GLN A 122 -26.58 -33.23 17.83
N SER A 123 -27.65 -32.52 18.17
CA SER A 123 -28.71 -32.11 17.26
C SER A 123 -28.20 -31.30 16.06
N TRP A 124 -27.13 -30.51 16.21
CA TRP A 124 -26.58 -29.70 15.11
C TRP A 124 -25.86 -30.54 14.06
N GLN A 125 -25.23 -31.64 14.47
CA GLN A 125 -24.59 -32.59 13.55
C GLN A 125 -25.61 -33.36 12.69
N LYS A 126 -26.84 -33.53 13.19
CA LYS A 126 -27.91 -34.23 12.48
C LYS A 126 -28.47 -33.44 11.29
N ASP A 127 -28.17 -32.14 11.20
CA ASP A 127 -28.49 -31.28 10.04
C ASP A 127 -27.23 -31.10 9.17
N PRO A 128 -27.12 -31.80 8.01
CA PRO A 128 -25.91 -31.77 7.20
C PRO A 128 -25.57 -30.39 6.62
N GLN A 129 -26.60 -29.59 6.29
CA GLN A 129 -26.40 -28.26 5.69
C GLN A 129 -25.82 -27.30 6.72
N LEU A 130 -26.41 -27.32 7.92
CA LEU A 130 -25.90 -26.56 9.06
C LEU A 130 -24.49 -27.00 9.44
N TRP A 131 -24.27 -28.31 9.55
CA TRP A 131 -22.98 -28.86 9.97
C TRP A 131 -21.86 -28.44 9.02
N GLN A 132 -22.10 -28.52 7.70
CA GLN A 132 -21.16 -28.05 6.70
C GLN A 132 -20.86 -26.55 6.83
N LEU A 133 -21.89 -25.71 7.03
CA LEU A 133 -21.73 -24.27 7.21
C LEU A 133 -20.92 -23.94 8.47
N LEU A 134 -21.17 -24.63 9.59
CA LEU A 134 -20.42 -24.49 10.83
C LEU A 134 -18.94 -24.85 10.64
N LEU A 135 -18.65 -26.03 10.08
CA LEU A 135 -17.27 -26.48 9.82
C LEU A 135 -16.52 -25.51 8.91
N GLN A 136 -17.18 -25.03 7.85
CA GLN A 136 -16.59 -24.05 6.94
C GLN A 136 -16.29 -22.73 7.66
N ARG A 137 -17.22 -22.22 8.49
CA ARG A 137 -17.02 -20.98 9.24
C ARG A 137 -15.91 -21.10 10.28
N ILE A 138 -15.83 -22.23 10.99
CA ILE A 138 -14.74 -22.53 11.93
C ILE A 138 -13.41 -22.53 11.17
N GLY A 139 -13.36 -23.18 10.00
CA GLY A 139 -12.18 -23.21 9.14
C GLY A 139 -11.77 -21.84 8.61
N ASP A 140 -12.72 -21.03 8.12
CA ASP A 140 -12.48 -19.67 7.63
C ASP A 140 -12.03 -18.73 8.77
N ALA A 141 -12.54 -18.90 9.99
CA ALA A 141 -12.14 -18.10 11.15
C ALA A 141 -10.74 -18.46 11.66
N LEU A 142 -10.46 -19.75 11.83
CA LEU A 142 -9.23 -20.24 12.47
C LEU A 142 -8.10 -20.53 11.49
N GLY A 143 -8.37 -20.55 10.18
CA GLY A 143 -7.39 -20.77 9.11
C GLY A 143 -7.12 -22.23 8.79
N ALA A 144 -7.74 -23.18 9.50
CA ALA A 144 -7.61 -24.61 9.28
C ALA A 144 -8.94 -25.33 9.53
N ALA A 145 -9.24 -26.34 8.71
CA ALA A 145 -10.43 -27.17 8.91
C ALA A 145 -10.35 -27.90 10.28
N PRO A 146 -11.44 -27.91 11.06
CA PRO A 146 -11.46 -28.58 12.35
C PRO A 146 -11.32 -30.10 12.20
N VAL A 147 -10.77 -30.74 13.24
CA VAL A 147 -10.59 -32.19 13.33
C VAL A 147 -11.50 -32.75 14.41
N ASP A 148 -12.15 -33.88 14.14
CA ASP A 148 -13.00 -34.54 15.12
C ASP A 148 -12.18 -35.00 16.33
N LEU A 149 -12.67 -34.66 17.52
CA LEU A 149 -12.18 -35.19 18.78
C LEU A 149 -12.58 -36.67 18.87
N ASP A 150 -11.64 -37.54 19.23
CA ASP A 150 -11.88 -38.97 19.32
C ASP A 150 -12.97 -39.31 20.36
N GLN A 151 -13.67 -40.42 20.15
CA GLN A 151 -14.67 -40.94 21.06
C GLN A 151 -14.04 -41.72 22.22
N ASP A 152 -12.84 -42.28 22.00
CA ASP A 152 -12.03 -42.92 23.03
C ASP A 152 -11.39 -41.87 23.96
N PRO A 153 -11.61 -41.93 25.29
CA PRO A 153 -11.06 -40.96 26.24
C PRO A 153 -9.54 -40.80 26.21
N GLU A 154 -8.78 -41.89 26.13
CA GLU A 154 -7.31 -41.80 26.16
C GLU A 154 -6.77 -41.08 24.92
N THR A 155 -7.34 -41.40 23.76
CA THR A 155 -7.00 -40.74 22.49
C THR A 155 -7.46 -39.28 22.48
N ALA A 156 -8.67 -38.99 22.97
CA ALA A 156 -9.18 -37.63 23.10
C ALA A 156 -8.29 -36.78 24.02
N TRP A 157 -7.82 -37.34 25.13
CA TRP A 157 -6.88 -36.67 26.04
C TRP A 157 -5.54 -36.39 25.37
N ALA A 158 -5.02 -37.33 24.59
CA ALA A 158 -3.80 -37.15 23.80
C ALA A 158 -3.94 -36.05 22.72
N GLN A 159 -5.14 -35.89 22.16
CA GLN A 159 -5.45 -34.77 21.26
C GLN A 159 -5.54 -33.45 22.03
N TYR A 160 -6.22 -33.41 23.18
CA TYR A 160 -6.38 -32.23 24.05
C TYR A 160 -5.06 -31.59 24.48
N ASN A 161 -4.11 -32.43 24.88
CA ASN A 161 -2.81 -32.02 25.43
C ASN A 161 -1.69 -31.96 24.37
N ASN A 162 -2.00 -32.31 23.11
CA ASN A 162 -1.04 -32.35 22.00
C ASN A 162 0.18 -33.26 22.26
N THR A 163 0.02 -34.41 22.95
CA THR A 163 1.17 -35.25 23.44
C THR A 163 2.12 -35.71 22.32
N GLY A 164 1.64 -35.86 21.09
CA GLY A 164 2.44 -36.31 19.95
C GLY A 164 2.64 -35.28 18.83
N GLY A 165 2.13 -34.05 18.99
CA GLY A 165 1.88 -33.14 17.87
C GLY A 165 2.96 -32.07 17.65
N SER A 166 3.08 -31.63 16.41
CA SER A 166 3.89 -30.46 16.02
C SER A 166 3.25 -29.14 16.50
N GLU A 167 4.01 -28.04 16.56
CA GLU A 167 3.47 -26.71 16.88
C GLU A 167 2.34 -26.27 15.93
N ALA A 168 2.35 -26.78 14.68
CA ALA A 168 1.30 -26.55 13.71
C ALA A 168 -0.07 -27.14 14.11
N GLU A 169 -0.09 -28.22 14.90
CA GLU A 169 -1.34 -28.84 15.36
C GLU A 169 -2.05 -28.03 16.45
N LEU A 170 -1.32 -27.16 17.17
CA LEU A 170 -1.91 -26.23 18.14
C LEU A 170 -2.86 -25.22 17.49
N GLN A 171 -2.66 -24.95 16.19
CA GLN A 171 -3.46 -24.03 15.39
C GLN A 171 -4.72 -24.71 14.82
N ILE A 172 -4.82 -26.04 14.87
CA ILE A 172 -5.94 -26.79 14.32
C ILE A 172 -6.97 -27.02 15.44
N PRO A 173 -8.20 -26.48 15.34
CA PRO A 173 -9.24 -26.69 16.35
C PRO A 173 -9.76 -28.13 16.34
N LEU A 174 -10.12 -28.61 17.53
CA LEU A 174 -10.84 -29.86 17.70
C LEU A 174 -12.34 -29.60 17.78
N ILE A 175 -13.15 -30.52 17.23
CA ILE A 175 -14.62 -30.43 17.28
C ILE A 175 -15.20 -31.70 17.89
N ALA A 176 -16.18 -31.54 18.78
CA ALA A 176 -16.87 -32.63 19.43
C ALA A 176 -18.37 -32.32 19.50
N THR A 177 -19.20 -33.36 19.46
CA THR A 177 -20.64 -33.23 19.67
C THR A 177 -21.06 -33.97 20.92
N ASP A 178 -21.99 -33.42 21.68
CA ASP A 178 -22.49 -34.03 22.91
C ASP A 178 -24.00 -33.80 23.10
N PRO A 179 -24.78 -34.82 23.52
CA PRO A 179 -26.22 -34.69 23.74
C PRO A 179 -26.59 -33.84 24.97
N GLY A 180 -25.69 -33.68 25.96
CA GLY A 180 -25.90 -32.80 27.11
C GLY A 180 -26.08 -31.34 26.71
N LEU A 181 -25.50 -30.93 25.59
CA LEU A 181 -25.62 -29.59 25.02
C LEU A 181 -26.92 -29.38 24.21
N ASP A 182 -27.68 -30.43 23.89
CA ASP A 182 -28.94 -30.29 23.15
C ASP A 182 -29.99 -29.55 23.98
N ALA A 183 -30.05 -29.78 25.29
CA ALA A 183 -30.97 -29.08 26.19
C ALA A 183 -30.59 -27.59 26.32
N ALA A 184 -29.29 -27.29 26.38
CA ALA A 184 -28.79 -25.92 26.45
C ALA A 184 -28.94 -25.16 25.13
N GLY A 185 -28.81 -25.85 23.99
CA GLY A 185 -28.90 -25.26 22.66
C GLY A 185 -27.77 -24.28 22.35
N VAL A 186 -26.60 -24.44 22.99
CA VAL A 186 -25.42 -23.58 22.82
C VAL A 186 -24.17 -24.41 22.56
N GLY A 187 -23.24 -23.88 21.77
CA GLY A 187 -21.89 -24.41 21.63
C GLY A 187 -20.97 -23.87 22.73
N LEU A 188 -19.99 -24.65 23.15
CA LEU A 188 -18.95 -24.24 24.10
C LEU A 188 -17.58 -24.35 23.44
N LEU A 189 -16.83 -23.27 23.43
CA LEU A 189 -15.43 -23.27 23.01
C LEU A 189 -14.54 -23.32 24.27
N ASP A 190 -13.96 -24.48 24.54
CA ASP A 190 -12.95 -24.67 25.60
C ASP A 190 -11.61 -24.13 25.11
N CYS A 191 -11.19 -22.99 25.66
CA CYS A 191 -9.95 -22.32 25.26
C CYS A 191 -8.76 -22.86 26.07
N PRO A 192 -7.58 -23.04 25.45
CA PRO A 192 -6.36 -23.26 26.20
C PRO A 192 -6.06 -22.04 27.10
N ASP A 193 -5.12 -22.20 28.04
CA ASP A 193 -4.64 -21.05 28.79
C ASP A 193 -4.00 -20.02 27.83
N ILE A 194 -4.25 -18.73 28.04
CA ILE A 194 -3.88 -17.65 27.10
C ILE A 194 -2.65 -16.88 27.58
N VAL A 195 -2.35 -16.91 28.89
CA VAL A 195 -1.38 -16.00 29.53
C VAL A 195 -0.11 -16.70 30.04
N SER A 196 -0.03 -18.03 29.98
CA SER A 196 1.14 -18.79 30.45
C SER A 196 2.40 -18.60 29.59
N ASP A 197 3.59 -18.63 30.20
CA ASP A 197 4.88 -18.48 29.50
C ASP A 197 5.15 -19.55 28.44
N ALA A 198 5.89 -19.17 27.38
CA ALA A 198 6.33 -20.04 26.27
C ALA A 198 7.23 -21.23 26.69
N SER A 199 7.68 -21.27 27.94
CA SER A 199 8.61 -22.27 28.51
C SER A 199 8.04 -23.68 28.59
N LEU A 200 6.74 -23.86 28.35
CA LEU A 200 6.05 -25.16 28.36
C LEU A 200 6.01 -25.85 26.98
N GLY A 201 6.57 -25.24 25.91
CA GLY A 201 6.51 -25.81 24.55
C GLY A 201 5.13 -25.69 23.88
N LEU A 202 4.30 -24.74 24.33
CA LEU A 202 2.88 -24.58 23.99
C LEU A 202 2.61 -23.43 23.00
N GLY A 203 3.62 -23.04 22.20
CA GLY A 203 3.58 -21.87 21.33
C GLY A 203 3.73 -20.55 22.09
N SER A 204 3.95 -19.46 21.35
CA SER A 204 4.06 -18.12 21.93
C SER A 204 2.71 -17.62 22.47
N PRO A 205 2.69 -16.83 23.57
CA PRO A 205 1.48 -16.15 24.04
C PRO A 205 0.80 -15.29 22.96
N GLU A 206 1.59 -14.69 22.06
CA GLU A 206 1.12 -13.88 20.94
C GLU A 206 0.31 -14.71 19.94
N GLN A 207 0.80 -15.89 19.54
CA GLN A 207 0.06 -16.81 18.66
C GLN A 207 -1.26 -17.28 19.30
N ARG A 208 -1.29 -17.52 20.62
CA ARG A 208 -2.53 -17.91 21.32
C ARG A 208 -3.52 -16.75 21.42
N ARG A 209 -3.04 -15.52 21.59
CA ARG A 209 -3.89 -14.31 21.53
C ARG A 209 -4.45 -14.10 20.14
N ASP A 210 -3.65 -14.30 19.09
CA ASP A 210 -4.09 -14.22 17.70
C ASP A 210 -5.16 -15.29 17.39
N LEU A 211 -4.94 -16.54 17.81
CA LEU A 211 -5.93 -17.61 17.71
C LEU A 211 -7.22 -17.31 18.48
N LEU A 212 -7.12 -16.77 19.69
CA LEU A 212 -8.28 -16.36 20.46
C LEU A 212 -9.03 -15.23 19.74
N GLY A 213 -8.33 -14.27 19.14
CA GLY A 213 -8.93 -13.20 18.33
C GLY A 213 -9.65 -13.72 17.09
N LYS A 214 -9.10 -14.76 16.47
CA LYS A 214 -9.76 -15.51 15.39
C LYS A 214 -10.99 -16.26 15.90
N ALA A 215 -10.87 -17.01 16.98
CA ALA A 215 -11.96 -17.80 17.58
C ALA A 215 -13.10 -16.94 18.13
N ALA A 216 -12.78 -15.74 18.62
CA ALA A 216 -13.72 -14.73 19.08
C ALA A 216 -14.76 -14.39 17.99
N THR A 217 -14.40 -14.43 16.71
CA THR A 217 -15.36 -14.23 15.59
C THR A 217 -16.42 -15.32 15.45
N LEU A 218 -16.33 -16.40 16.23
CA LEU A 218 -17.33 -17.47 16.32
C LEU A 218 -18.24 -17.31 17.55
N CYS A 219 -17.86 -16.47 18.51
CA CYS A 219 -18.44 -16.47 19.85
C CYS A 219 -19.44 -15.33 20.04
N SER A 220 -20.56 -15.64 20.67
CA SER A 220 -21.64 -14.71 20.99
C SER A 220 -21.58 -14.22 22.44
N ALA A 221 -20.76 -14.87 23.28
CA ALA A 221 -20.52 -14.50 24.68
C ALA A 221 -19.15 -15.00 25.13
N PHE A 222 -18.61 -14.39 26.18
CA PHE A 222 -17.34 -14.78 26.78
C PHE A 222 -17.51 -15.08 28.28
N LEU A 223 -17.12 -16.28 28.71
CA LEU A 223 -17.14 -16.73 30.09
C LEU A 223 -15.69 -16.83 30.58
N VAL A 224 -15.31 -15.97 31.51
CA VAL A 224 -13.97 -15.93 32.10
C VAL A 224 -13.97 -16.69 33.43
N VAL A 225 -13.18 -17.75 33.52
CA VAL A 225 -13.02 -18.56 34.73
C VAL A 225 -11.76 -18.15 35.47
N THR A 226 -11.91 -17.82 36.75
CA THR A 226 -10.82 -17.40 37.64
C THR A 226 -10.92 -18.10 38.99
N SER A 227 -9.82 -18.22 39.72
CA SER A 227 -9.90 -18.60 41.14
C SER A 227 -10.20 -17.37 42.01
N ALA A 228 -10.78 -17.60 43.19
CA ALA A 228 -11.06 -16.55 44.18
C ALA A 228 -9.78 -15.80 44.63
N GLU A 229 -8.65 -16.51 44.69
CA GLU A 229 -7.35 -15.94 45.09
C GLU A 229 -6.79 -14.92 44.08
N SER A 230 -7.27 -14.97 42.83
CA SER A 230 -6.78 -14.13 41.72
C SER A 230 -7.49 -12.78 41.57
N SER A 231 -8.27 -12.36 42.56
CA SER A 231 -8.96 -11.05 42.56
C SER A 231 -8.04 -9.84 42.37
N ARG A 232 -6.75 -9.97 42.72
CA ARG A 232 -5.72 -8.92 42.55
C ARG A 232 -4.65 -9.27 41.50
N ASP A 233 -4.89 -10.31 40.72
CA ASP A 233 -3.93 -10.79 39.73
C ASP A 233 -3.94 -9.91 38.47
N SER A 234 -2.76 -9.49 38.02
CA SER A 234 -2.60 -8.75 36.76
C SER A 234 -3.05 -9.58 35.55
N HIS A 235 -2.95 -10.92 35.63
CA HIS A 235 -3.31 -11.81 34.52
C HIS A 235 -4.83 -11.88 34.27
N LEU A 236 -5.67 -11.77 35.31
CA LEU A 236 -7.12 -11.67 35.13
C LEU A 236 -7.51 -10.36 34.42
N THR A 237 -6.86 -9.26 34.80
CA THR A 237 -7.05 -7.95 34.15
C THR A 237 -6.62 -8.01 32.69
N GLU A 238 -5.50 -8.67 32.39
CA GLU A 238 -5.03 -8.87 31.02
C GLU A 238 -6.01 -9.71 30.18
N LEU A 239 -6.54 -10.81 30.73
CA LEU A 239 -7.55 -11.63 30.04
C LEU A 239 -8.82 -10.84 29.72
N LEU A 240 -9.29 -10.03 30.67
CA LEU A 240 -10.49 -9.20 30.49
C LEU A 240 -10.26 -8.07 29.48
N ASN A 241 -9.06 -7.49 29.44
CA ASN A 241 -8.66 -6.55 28.41
C ASN A 241 -8.63 -7.21 27.03
N VAL A 242 -8.01 -8.38 26.91
CA VAL A 242 -7.99 -9.14 25.66
C VAL A 242 -9.42 -9.45 25.18
N ALA A 243 -10.31 -9.86 26.09
CA ALA A 243 -11.71 -10.10 25.74
C ALA A 243 -12.44 -8.80 25.32
N ALA A 244 -12.17 -7.67 25.97
CA ALA A 244 -12.74 -6.37 25.64
C ALA A 244 -12.26 -5.85 24.27
N ASP A 245 -10.96 -6.01 23.99
CA ASP A 245 -10.32 -5.55 22.75
C ASP A 245 -10.77 -6.39 21.55
N LEU A 246 -10.83 -7.72 21.72
CA LEU A 246 -11.18 -8.64 20.63
C LEU A 246 -12.67 -8.61 20.27
N MET A 247 -13.54 -8.27 21.22
CA MET A 247 -15.00 -8.30 21.03
C MET A 247 -15.72 -7.17 21.77
N PRO A 248 -15.58 -5.92 21.30
CA PRO A 248 -16.32 -4.81 21.86
C PRO A 248 -17.83 -5.05 21.72
N GLY A 249 -18.55 -5.08 22.84
CA GLY A 249 -20.00 -5.22 22.89
C GLY A 249 -20.54 -6.65 23.06
N VAL A 250 -19.69 -7.67 23.11
CA VAL A 250 -20.09 -9.05 23.47
C VAL A 250 -20.26 -9.16 24.99
N PRO A 251 -21.33 -9.82 25.50
CA PRO A 251 -21.53 -10.00 26.94
C PRO A 251 -20.38 -10.80 27.55
N ARG A 252 -20.01 -10.40 28.76
CA ARG A 252 -18.91 -11.02 29.50
C ARG A 252 -19.42 -11.47 30.87
N VAL A 253 -19.15 -12.72 31.19
CA VAL A 253 -19.54 -13.35 32.46
C VAL A 253 -18.28 -13.79 33.18
N LEU A 254 -18.21 -13.57 34.49
CA LEU A 254 -17.09 -13.98 35.33
C LEU A 254 -17.51 -15.15 36.21
N ALA A 255 -16.78 -16.27 36.16
CA ALA A 255 -16.98 -17.44 36.99
C ALA A 255 -15.81 -17.59 37.97
N VAL A 256 -16.06 -17.29 39.24
CA VAL A 256 -15.10 -17.38 40.34
C VAL A 256 -15.17 -18.76 40.97
N ASN A 257 -14.15 -19.56 40.77
CA ASN A 257 -14.06 -20.93 41.24
C ASN A 257 -13.20 -21.03 42.53
N ARG A 258 -13.34 -22.14 43.25
CA ARG A 258 -12.57 -22.47 44.46
C ARG A 258 -12.68 -21.41 45.55
N VAL A 259 -13.87 -20.86 45.77
CA VAL A 259 -14.13 -19.97 46.90
C VAL A 259 -14.02 -20.78 48.20
N ARG A 260 -13.33 -20.24 49.20
CA ARG A 260 -13.08 -20.91 50.48
C ARG A 260 -13.54 -20.04 51.65
N PRO A 261 -14.19 -20.60 52.68
CA PRO A 261 -14.47 -19.90 53.93
C PRO A 261 -13.18 -19.36 54.59
N PRO A 262 -13.22 -18.20 55.28
CA PRO A 262 -14.42 -17.51 55.78
C PRO A 262 -15.08 -16.56 54.77
N GLN A 263 -14.66 -16.53 53.50
CA GLN A 263 -15.24 -15.62 52.51
C GLN A 263 -16.71 -15.95 52.24
N THR A 264 -17.60 -14.97 52.41
CA THR A 264 -19.04 -15.07 52.11
C THR A 264 -19.35 -14.64 50.66
N PRO A 265 -20.51 -15.02 50.08
CA PRO A 265 -20.81 -14.70 48.68
C PRO A 265 -20.81 -13.19 48.36
N ASP A 266 -21.30 -12.37 49.27
CA ASP A 266 -21.27 -10.90 49.19
C ASP A 266 -19.84 -10.35 49.18
N GLN A 267 -18.92 -10.95 49.95
CA GLN A 267 -17.50 -10.60 49.95
C GLN A 267 -16.80 -11.04 48.65
N VAL A 268 -17.25 -12.13 48.01
CA VAL A 268 -16.78 -12.48 46.65
C VAL A 268 -17.25 -11.42 45.67
N HIS A 269 -18.53 -11.03 45.71
CA HIS A 269 -19.05 -9.97 44.86
C HIS A 269 -18.27 -8.65 45.04
N GLU A 270 -18.06 -8.21 46.28
CA GLU A 270 -17.29 -6.99 46.59
C GLU A 270 -15.85 -7.06 46.05
N ALA A 271 -15.18 -8.20 46.20
CA ALA A 271 -13.80 -8.38 45.76
C ALA A 271 -13.62 -8.23 44.24
N PHE A 272 -14.62 -8.65 43.45
CA PHE A 272 -14.55 -8.63 41.99
C PHE A 272 -15.38 -7.50 41.34
N ALA A 273 -16.25 -6.81 42.09
CA ALA A 273 -17.14 -5.76 41.58
C ALA A 273 -16.40 -4.67 40.80
N ARG A 274 -15.29 -4.17 41.32
CA ARG A 274 -14.50 -3.12 40.65
C ARG A 274 -13.91 -3.59 39.32
N VAL A 275 -13.43 -4.83 39.27
CA VAL A 275 -12.88 -5.44 38.04
C VAL A 275 -14.02 -5.70 37.05
N ALA A 276 -15.17 -6.18 37.53
CA ALA A 276 -16.35 -6.41 36.73
C ALA A 276 -16.87 -5.11 36.08
N GLU A 277 -16.99 -4.02 36.84
CA GLU A 277 -17.41 -2.72 36.31
C GLU A 277 -16.41 -2.15 35.29
N MET A 278 -15.11 -2.20 35.60
CA MET A 278 -14.05 -1.65 34.74
C MET A 278 -14.01 -2.34 33.38
N HIS A 279 -14.23 -3.65 33.35
CA HIS A 279 -14.19 -4.46 32.13
C HIS A 279 -15.58 -4.85 31.63
N GLY A 280 -16.65 -4.18 32.08
CA GLY A 280 -18.02 -4.42 31.61
C GLY A 280 -18.46 -5.89 31.63
N VAL A 281 -18.20 -6.58 32.74
CA VAL A 281 -18.74 -7.91 33.05
C VAL A 281 -20.17 -7.74 33.54
N ASP A 282 -21.10 -8.45 32.90
CA ASP A 282 -22.54 -8.34 33.17
C ASP A 282 -22.96 -9.11 34.42
N THR A 283 -22.29 -10.22 34.74
CA THR A 283 -22.69 -11.10 35.84
C THR A 283 -21.50 -11.85 36.43
N ILE A 284 -21.50 -11.99 37.76
CA ILE A 284 -20.51 -12.77 38.53
C ILE A 284 -21.18 -14.03 39.06
N TYR A 285 -20.57 -15.17 38.75
CA TYR A 285 -20.91 -16.48 39.30
C TYR A 285 -19.82 -16.93 40.25
N ALA A 286 -20.17 -17.61 41.33
CA ALA A 286 -19.21 -18.19 42.27
C ALA A 286 -19.48 -19.69 42.48
N ALA A 287 -18.41 -20.46 42.65
CA ALA A 287 -18.44 -21.84 43.09
C ALA A 287 -17.49 -22.03 44.27
N TYR A 288 -18.02 -22.63 45.34
CA TYR A 288 -17.25 -22.97 46.53
C TYR A 288 -16.48 -24.27 46.35
N ASP A 289 -15.31 -24.35 46.99
CA ASP A 289 -14.43 -25.51 46.94
C ASP A 289 -15.04 -26.69 47.70
N PHE A 290 -15.53 -27.71 46.98
CA PHE A 290 -16.17 -28.90 47.54
C PHE A 290 -15.19 -29.77 48.35
N ASP A 291 -13.88 -29.71 48.05
CA ASP A 291 -12.84 -30.43 48.80
C ASP A 291 -12.70 -29.90 50.24
N VAL A 292 -13.27 -28.72 50.55
CA VAL A 292 -13.20 -28.10 51.87
C VAL A 292 -14.53 -28.31 52.60
N PRO A 293 -14.58 -29.11 53.70
CA PRO A 293 -15.83 -29.42 54.39
C PRO A 293 -16.60 -28.20 54.91
N LYS A 294 -15.90 -27.11 55.22
CA LYS A 294 -16.50 -25.84 55.66
C LYS A 294 -17.26 -25.11 54.54
N SER A 295 -17.02 -25.46 53.28
CA SER A 295 -17.68 -24.87 52.11
C SER A 295 -19.10 -25.39 51.89
N ARG A 296 -19.42 -26.59 52.41
CA ARG A 296 -20.70 -27.26 52.19
C ARG A 296 -21.94 -26.38 52.41
N PRO A 297 -22.02 -25.52 53.46
CA PRO A 297 -23.16 -24.64 53.66
C PRO A 297 -23.39 -23.60 52.53
N PHE A 298 -22.37 -23.35 51.71
CA PHE A 298 -22.42 -22.37 50.62
C PHE A 298 -22.56 -23.00 49.23
N ILE A 299 -22.65 -24.34 49.16
CA ILE A 299 -22.88 -25.08 47.93
C ILE A 299 -24.40 -25.33 47.83
N PRO A 300 -25.07 -24.83 46.77
CA PRO A 300 -26.50 -25.08 46.56
C PRO A 300 -26.82 -26.58 46.49
N GLU A 301 -27.92 -26.98 47.11
CA GLU A 301 -28.48 -28.33 47.03
C GLU A 301 -29.76 -28.30 46.16
N ASP A 302 -30.03 -29.38 45.41
CA ASP A 302 -31.23 -29.44 44.56
C ASP A 302 -32.49 -29.70 45.41
N ALA A 303 -33.69 -29.48 44.84
CA ALA A 303 -34.97 -29.54 45.55
C ALA A 303 -35.29 -30.89 46.25
N THR A 304 -34.54 -31.96 45.96
CA THR A 304 -34.62 -33.28 46.61
C THR A 304 -33.79 -33.41 47.87
N GLY A 305 -32.97 -32.40 48.24
CA GLY A 305 -32.02 -32.47 49.35
C GLY A 305 -30.84 -33.40 49.08
N GLU A 306 -30.71 -33.87 47.85
CA GLU A 306 -29.48 -34.46 47.34
C GLU A 306 -28.63 -33.30 46.84
N LEU A 307 -27.37 -33.23 47.31
CA LEU A 307 -26.34 -32.56 46.54
C LEU A 307 -26.48 -33.06 45.10
N THR A 308 -26.35 -32.18 44.10
CA THR A 308 -26.33 -32.53 42.67
C THR A 308 -25.18 -33.49 42.27
N THR A 309 -24.56 -34.14 43.26
CA THR A 309 -23.45 -35.08 43.24
C THR A 309 -23.85 -36.55 43.07
N MET A 310 -25.14 -36.91 42.93
CA MET A 310 -25.54 -38.32 42.77
C MET A 310 -25.47 -38.78 41.30
N GLY A 311 -24.23 -38.99 40.84
CA GLY A 311 -23.97 -40.09 39.90
C GLY A 311 -23.70 -41.35 40.72
N ASP A 312 -24.59 -42.35 40.63
CA ASP A 312 -24.41 -43.67 41.24
C ASP A 312 -23.00 -44.22 40.93
N ASP A 313 -22.32 -44.77 41.94
CA ASP A 313 -20.95 -45.31 41.94
C ASP A 313 -19.79 -44.32 41.68
N GLY A 314 -19.32 -43.66 42.75
CA GLY A 314 -17.95 -43.09 42.82
C GLY A 314 -17.63 -41.96 41.83
N ALA A 315 -18.65 -41.26 41.31
CA ALA A 315 -18.49 -40.20 40.34
C ALA A 315 -17.83 -38.94 40.97
N ALA A 316 -16.91 -38.33 40.21
CA ALA A 316 -16.20 -37.11 40.63
C ALA A 316 -17.16 -35.92 40.87
N GLU A 317 -17.00 -35.23 42.00
CA GLU A 317 -17.76 -34.02 42.34
C GLU A 317 -17.42 -32.85 41.40
N PHE A 318 -18.42 -32.00 41.10
CA PHE A 318 -18.32 -30.86 40.19
C PHE A 318 -18.58 -29.54 40.90
N PRO A 319 -17.92 -28.45 40.48
CA PRO A 319 -18.22 -27.13 41.01
C PRO A 319 -19.64 -26.69 40.59
N VAL A 320 -20.45 -26.31 41.56
CA VAL A 320 -21.78 -25.72 41.34
C VAL A 320 -21.63 -24.20 41.34
N PHE A 321 -21.69 -23.60 40.15
CA PHE A 321 -21.64 -22.14 39.99
C PHE A 321 -23.03 -21.53 40.10
N TYR A 322 -23.17 -20.50 40.93
CA TYR A 322 -24.40 -19.72 41.06
C TYR A 322 -24.11 -18.22 41.05
N ARG A 323 -25.07 -17.42 40.57
CA ARG A 323 -24.94 -15.97 40.54
C ARG A 323 -24.80 -15.42 41.95
N VAL A 324 -23.80 -14.58 42.18
CA VAL A 324 -23.63 -13.84 43.43
C VAL A 324 -24.11 -12.41 43.26
N ASP A 325 -24.91 -11.93 44.20
CA ASP A 325 -25.46 -10.58 44.21
C ASP A 325 -24.83 -9.74 45.33
N ALA A 326 -24.87 -8.40 45.19
CA ALA A 326 -24.31 -7.49 46.20
C ALA A 326 -25.07 -7.52 47.54
N ASP A 327 -26.35 -7.89 47.50
CA ASP A 327 -27.22 -7.98 48.67
C ASP A 327 -27.07 -9.35 49.35
N PRO A 328 -26.59 -9.42 50.61
CA PRO A 328 -26.44 -10.69 51.33
C PRO A 328 -27.75 -11.47 51.47
N ASP A 329 -28.90 -10.79 51.56
CA ASP A 329 -30.21 -11.43 51.68
C ASP A 329 -30.59 -12.20 50.41
N GLN A 330 -29.98 -11.85 49.27
CA GLN A 330 -30.13 -12.56 48.00
C GLN A 330 -29.13 -13.71 47.84
N ASN A 331 -28.24 -13.97 48.80
CA ASN A 331 -27.31 -15.09 48.75
C ASN A 331 -27.53 -16.06 49.93
N PRO A 332 -28.75 -16.63 50.10
CA PRO A 332 -29.01 -17.56 51.19
C PRO A 332 -28.12 -18.80 51.09
N PRO A 333 -27.46 -19.22 52.20
CA PRO A 333 -26.62 -20.42 52.21
C PRO A 333 -27.39 -21.67 51.77
N ALA A 334 -26.84 -22.42 50.81
CA ALA A 334 -27.37 -23.67 50.25
C ALA A 334 -28.80 -23.62 49.63
N ALA A 335 -29.47 -22.47 49.64
CA ALA A 335 -30.85 -22.31 49.20
C ALA A 335 -30.97 -21.31 48.02
N ILE A 336 -30.04 -21.43 47.06
CA ILE A 336 -30.04 -20.62 45.84
C ILE A 336 -30.93 -21.29 44.80
N ASP A 337 -31.89 -20.52 44.26
CA ASP A 337 -32.80 -20.99 43.22
C ASP A 337 -32.02 -21.51 41.98
N PRO A 338 -32.39 -22.68 41.43
CA PRO A 338 -31.79 -23.25 40.23
C PRO A 338 -31.75 -22.29 39.03
N ASP A 339 -32.70 -21.35 38.93
CA ASP A 339 -32.70 -20.35 37.86
C ASP A 339 -31.47 -19.43 37.87
N ARG A 340 -30.77 -19.32 39.01
CA ARG A 340 -29.52 -18.54 39.19
C ARG A 340 -28.27 -19.38 39.02
N TRP A 341 -28.38 -20.66 38.72
CA TRP A 341 -27.22 -21.51 38.48
C TRP A 341 -26.64 -21.23 37.09
N LEU A 342 -25.33 -21.39 36.94
CA LEU A 342 -24.66 -21.19 35.66
C LEU A 342 -25.18 -22.16 34.58
N VAL A 343 -25.67 -23.33 34.97
CA VAL A 343 -26.29 -24.30 34.04
C VAL A 343 -27.53 -23.71 33.37
N ALA A 344 -28.24 -22.77 34.03
CA ALA A 344 -29.37 -22.04 33.47
C ALA A 344 -28.97 -20.84 32.60
N LEU A 345 -27.67 -20.48 32.54
CA LEU A 345 -27.17 -19.38 31.71
C LEU A 345 -27.71 -19.40 30.27
N PRO A 346 -27.73 -20.55 29.56
CA PRO A 346 -28.25 -20.61 28.18
C PRO A 346 -29.70 -20.12 28.01
N GLU A 347 -30.54 -20.27 29.04
CA GLU A 347 -31.94 -19.80 29.03
C GLU A 347 -32.05 -18.30 29.35
N GLN A 348 -31.08 -17.77 30.10
CA GLN A 348 -30.99 -16.35 30.44
C GLN A 348 -30.41 -15.49 29.30
N LEU A 349 -29.65 -16.09 28.38
CA LEU A 349 -29.06 -15.39 27.25
C LEU A 349 -30.14 -15.09 26.18
N ASP A 350 -30.50 -13.82 26.03
CA ASP A 350 -31.36 -13.37 24.91
C ASP A 350 -30.58 -13.52 23.59
N ARG A 351 -30.81 -14.64 22.91
CA ARG A 351 -30.13 -15.02 21.66
C ARG A 351 -30.27 -13.95 20.58
N GLY A 352 -31.41 -13.25 20.51
CA GLY A 352 -31.63 -12.16 19.55
C GLY A 352 -30.74 -10.96 19.86
N VAL A 353 -30.67 -10.55 21.12
CA VAL A 353 -29.82 -9.41 21.54
C VAL A 353 -28.33 -9.74 21.38
N LEU A 354 -27.92 -10.96 21.73
CA LEU A 354 -26.52 -11.39 21.55
C LEU A 354 -26.12 -11.41 20.08
N PHE A 355 -27.02 -11.91 19.24
CA PHE A 355 -26.79 -11.93 17.81
C PHE A 355 -26.72 -10.53 17.21
N ASP A 356 -27.63 -9.62 17.59
CA ASP A 356 -27.63 -8.24 17.09
C ASP A 356 -26.31 -7.52 17.46
N ARG A 357 -25.81 -7.71 18.68
CA ARG A 357 -24.53 -7.14 19.13
C ARG A 357 -23.34 -7.75 18.38
N PHE A 358 -23.36 -9.07 18.20
CA PHE A 358 -22.33 -9.80 17.46
C PHE A 358 -22.31 -9.42 15.97
N GLN A 359 -23.47 -9.27 15.33
CA GLN A 359 -23.58 -8.80 13.96
C GLN A 359 -23.06 -7.36 13.82
N ALA A 360 -23.41 -6.49 14.77
CA ALA A 360 -22.92 -5.11 14.79
C ALA A 360 -21.39 -5.03 14.91
N SER A 361 -20.75 -5.90 15.71
CA SER A 361 -19.29 -5.93 15.83
C SER A 361 -18.61 -6.43 14.55
N LEU A 362 -19.14 -7.49 13.91
CA LEU A 362 -18.65 -7.95 12.61
C LEU A 362 -18.80 -6.88 11.52
N GLN A 363 -19.92 -6.15 11.53
CA GLN A 363 -20.16 -5.06 10.59
C GLN A 363 -19.17 -3.91 10.80
N SER A 364 -18.95 -3.49 12.06
CA SER A 364 -17.95 -2.47 12.39
C SER A 364 -16.57 -2.89 11.90
N ARG A 365 -16.16 -4.13 12.18
CA ARG A 365 -14.86 -4.65 11.74
C ARG A 365 -14.71 -4.66 10.22
N LEU A 366 -15.74 -5.07 9.49
CA LEU A 366 -15.72 -5.03 8.02
C LEU A 366 -15.60 -3.60 7.51
N GLN A 367 -16.32 -2.66 8.13
CA GLN A 367 -16.25 -1.25 7.78
C GLN A 367 -14.86 -0.68 8.03
N ASP A 368 -14.27 -0.93 9.19
CA ASP A 368 -12.91 -0.48 9.53
C ASP A 368 -11.88 -1.03 8.52
N LEU A 369 -11.93 -2.34 8.23
CA LEU A 369 -11.04 -2.98 7.26
C LEU A 369 -11.18 -2.39 5.84
N VAL A 370 -12.40 -2.12 5.39
CA VAL A 370 -12.66 -1.63 4.03
C VAL A 370 -12.36 -0.13 3.92
N CYS A 371 -12.91 0.68 4.83
CA CYS A 371 -12.87 2.15 4.76
C CYS A 371 -11.58 2.74 5.34
N ASP A 372 -11.06 2.20 6.44
CA ASP A 372 -9.92 2.81 7.12
C ASP A 372 -8.61 2.16 6.68
N ASP A 373 -8.56 0.83 6.56
CA ASP A 373 -7.31 0.15 6.20
C ASP A 373 -7.12 0.08 4.67
N ALA A 374 -8.06 -0.58 3.97
CA ALA A 374 -7.88 -0.91 2.55
C ALA A 374 -8.01 0.30 1.62
N MET A 375 -8.96 1.21 1.85
CA MET A 375 -9.04 2.47 1.09
C MET A 375 -7.81 3.35 1.32
N THR A 376 -7.36 3.53 2.56
CA THR A 376 -6.14 4.29 2.85
C THR A 376 -4.92 3.67 2.18
N CYS A 377 -4.82 2.34 2.16
CA CYS A 377 -3.76 1.62 1.45
C CYS A 377 -3.78 1.92 -0.07
N LEU A 378 -4.95 1.86 -0.70
CA LEU A 378 -5.11 2.17 -2.13
C LEU A 378 -4.75 3.62 -2.45
N GLU A 379 -5.17 4.56 -1.60
CA GLU A 379 -4.89 5.98 -1.76
C GLU A 379 -3.41 6.31 -1.61
N ALA A 380 -2.77 5.77 -0.57
CA ALA A 380 -1.33 5.92 -0.36
C ALA A 380 -0.53 5.33 -1.53
N SER A 381 -0.97 4.19 -2.08
CA SER A 381 -0.35 3.57 -3.25
C SER A 381 -0.56 4.41 -4.52
N ALA A 382 -1.75 4.97 -4.73
CA ALA A 382 -2.03 5.89 -5.83
C ALA A 382 -1.13 7.14 -5.77
N ASP A 383 -1.02 7.77 -4.60
CA ASP A 383 -0.15 8.93 -4.38
C ASP A 383 1.33 8.60 -4.57
N ALA A 384 1.78 7.43 -4.07
CA ALA A 384 3.13 6.93 -4.30
C ALA A 384 3.42 6.73 -5.79
N SER A 385 2.45 6.19 -6.56
CA SER A 385 2.60 5.99 -8.01
C SER A 385 2.76 7.33 -8.76
N ARG A 386 1.98 8.36 -8.39
CA ARG A 386 2.08 9.69 -8.99
C ARG A 386 3.39 10.36 -8.63
N LYS A 387 3.82 10.25 -7.37
CA LYS A 387 5.09 10.79 -6.90
C LYS A 387 6.27 10.13 -7.62
N ALA A 388 6.29 8.80 -7.73
CA ALA A 388 7.31 8.08 -8.47
C ALA A 388 7.37 8.53 -9.94
N CYS A 389 6.22 8.74 -10.58
CA CYS A 389 6.16 9.28 -11.94
C CYS A 389 6.70 10.72 -12.03
N HIS A 390 6.42 11.58 -11.05
CA HIS A 390 6.95 12.94 -10.98
C HIS A 390 8.48 12.92 -10.83
N ASP A 391 8.99 12.13 -9.88
CA ASP A 391 10.42 11.99 -9.60
C ASP A 391 11.17 11.44 -10.83
N ALA A 392 10.59 10.46 -11.54
CA ALA A 392 11.12 9.94 -12.80
C ALA A 392 11.22 11.02 -13.88
N ARG A 393 10.14 11.79 -14.10
CA ARG A 393 10.15 12.91 -15.06
C ARG A 393 11.20 13.95 -14.67
N GLN A 394 11.31 14.27 -13.39
CA GLN A 394 12.26 15.27 -12.90
C GLN A 394 13.70 14.81 -13.08
N CYS A 395 14.00 13.55 -12.76
CA CYS A 395 15.30 12.92 -12.99
C CYS A 395 15.70 13.03 -14.47
N LEU A 396 14.83 12.60 -15.38
CA LEU A 396 15.06 12.68 -16.82
C LEU A 396 15.25 14.13 -17.28
N LEU A 397 14.46 15.08 -16.77
CA LEU A 397 14.61 16.50 -17.12
C LEU A 397 15.96 17.07 -16.67
N GLN A 398 16.40 16.77 -15.44
CA GLN A 398 17.70 17.23 -14.97
C GLN A 398 18.85 16.64 -15.78
N ALA A 399 18.74 15.36 -16.16
CA ALA A 399 19.69 14.72 -17.06
C ALA A 399 19.75 15.43 -18.42
N VAL A 400 18.61 15.79 -19.02
CA VAL A 400 18.56 16.60 -20.26
C VAL A 400 19.24 17.95 -20.07
N LEU A 401 18.97 18.64 -18.97
CA LEU A 401 19.51 19.97 -18.71
C LEU A 401 21.03 19.99 -18.53
N ASP A 402 21.66 18.88 -18.16
CA ASP A 402 23.12 18.83 -18.09
C ASP A 402 23.81 19.02 -19.45
N PHE A 403 23.09 18.72 -20.54
CA PHE A 403 23.59 18.87 -21.92
C PHE A 403 23.03 20.11 -22.61
N PHE A 404 21.75 20.41 -22.36
CA PHE A 404 21.04 21.52 -22.99
C PHE A 404 21.06 22.82 -22.19
N ALA A 405 21.75 22.88 -21.05
CA ALA A 405 21.93 24.10 -20.28
C ALA A 405 23.42 24.44 -20.09
N HIS A 406 23.73 25.73 -20.12
CA HIS A 406 25.03 26.27 -19.73
C HIS A 406 24.92 26.82 -18.31
N ARG A 407 25.73 26.29 -17.38
CA ARG A 407 25.71 26.65 -15.96
C ARG A 407 26.94 27.48 -15.57
N ASP A 408 26.78 28.40 -14.62
CA ASP A 408 27.91 29.13 -14.03
C ASP A 408 28.66 28.28 -12.99
N VAL A 409 29.70 28.87 -12.41
CA VAL A 409 30.52 28.29 -11.33
C VAL A 409 29.69 28.00 -10.07
N THR A 410 28.53 28.65 -9.90
CA THR A 410 27.60 28.42 -8.80
C THR A 410 26.57 27.32 -9.10
N GLY A 411 26.54 26.81 -10.33
CA GLY A 411 25.62 25.77 -10.79
C GLY A 411 24.29 26.31 -11.34
N GLU A 412 24.08 27.63 -11.34
CA GLU A 412 22.87 28.24 -11.90
C GLU A 412 22.90 28.20 -13.43
N VAL A 413 21.76 27.85 -14.05
CA VAL A 413 21.61 27.87 -15.52
C VAL A 413 21.59 29.30 -16.02
N ILE A 414 22.63 29.71 -16.73
CA ILE A 414 22.78 31.05 -17.31
C ILE A 414 22.14 31.14 -18.70
N ASP A 415 22.22 30.06 -19.47
CA ASP A 415 21.84 30.03 -20.88
C ASP A 415 21.37 28.63 -21.30
N LEU A 416 20.58 28.54 -22.36
CA LEU A 416 20.16 27.26 -22.92
C LEU A 416 20.94 26.98 -24.22
N ARG A 417 21.44 25.75 -24.33
CA ARG A 417 22.13 25.24 -25.52
C ARG A 417 21.09 24.67 -26.49
N LEU A 418 21.39 24.82 -27.77
CA LEU A 418 20.57 24.35 -28.87
C LEU A 418 21.29 23.17 -29.53
N HIS A 419 20.58 22.06 -29.76
CA HIS A 419 21.08 20.98 -30.59
C HIS A 419 21.33 21.50 -32.01
N GLN A 420 22.55 21.31 -32.49
CA GLN A 420 23.03 21.84 -33.76
C GLN A 420 22.69 20.90 -34.91
N SER A 421 21.40 20.83 -35.26
CA SER A 421 20.95 20.08 -36.43
C SER A 421 21.33 20.79 -37.74
N GLN A 422 21.40 20.03 -38.84
CA GLN A 422 21.65 20.59 -40.18
C GLN A 422 20.67 21.70 -40.53
N ARG A 423 19.42 21.59 -40.08
CA ARG A 423 18.35 22.56 -40.32
C ARG A 423 18.61 23.88 -39.61
N ILE A 424 18.99 23.83 -38.33
CA ILE A 424 19.31 25.02 -37.52
C ILE A 424 20.52 25.75 -38.10
N VAL A 425 21.59 25.01 -38.41
CA VAL A 425 22.80 25.57 -39.04
C VAL A 425 22.49 26.23 -40.37
N ARG A 426 21.63 25.61 -41.19
CA ARG A 426 21.18 26.18 -42.46
C ARG A 426 20.40 27.48 -42.26
N GLN A 427 19.45 27.51 -41.32
CA GLN A 427 18.67 28.72 -41.02
C GLN A 427 19.55 29.87 -40.53
N LEU A 428 20.52 29.59 -39.65
CA LEU A 428 21.51 30.57 -39.22
C LEU A 428 22.31 31.08 -40.41
N THR A 429 22.83 30.17 -41.23
CA THR A 429 23.64 30.51 -42.41
C THR A 429 22.88 31.37 -43.41
N GLU A 430 21.64 30.99 -43.75
CA GLU A 430 20.76 31.74 -44.66
C GLU A 430 20.45 33.13 -44.09
N ALA A 431 20.10 33.23 -42.81
CA ALA A 431 19.81 34.51 -42.19
C ALA A 431 21.01 35.47 -42.21
N PHE A 432 22.21 35.01 -41.82
CA PHE A 432 23.42 35.84 -41.84
C PHE A 432 23.85 36.25 -43.25
N ALA A 433 23.66 35.37 -44.24
CA ALA A 433 23.96 35.62 -45.64
C ALA A 433 23.02 36.67 -46.25
N ASP A 434 21.72 36.58 -46.00
CA ASP A 434 20.72 37.48 -46.56
C ASP A 434 20.85 38.92 -45.99
N THR A 435 21.15 39.03 -44.70
CA THR A 435 21.33 40.32 -44.01
C THR A 435 22.72 40.93 -44.21
N ALA A 436 23.63 40.26 -44.93
CA ALA A 436 25.00 40.72 -45.10
C ALA A 436 25.04 42.07 -45.85
N PRO A 437 25.87 43.04 -45.42
CA PRO A 437 26.10 44.29 -46.14
C PRO A 437 26.71 44.09 -47.54
N TRP A 438 26.54 45.05 -48.45
CA TRP A 438 26.95 44.92 -49.86
C TRP A 438 28.41 44.48 -50.07
N TYR A 439 29.33 44.89 -49.21
CA TYR A 439 30.76 44.52 -49.28
C TYR A 439 31.01 43.06 -48.85
N ALA A 440 30.21 42.52 -47.93
CA ALA A 440 30.28 41.12 -47.50
C ALA A 440 29.53 40.19 -48.48
N ARG A 441 28.52 40.71 -49.20
CA ARG A 441 27.78 39.97 -50.23
C ARG A 441 28.65 39.46 -51.38
N TRP A 442 29.80 40.08 -51.66
CA TRP A 442 30.72 39.61 -52.71
C TRP A 442 31.37 38.26 -52.37
N GLY A 443 31.67 38.01 -51.10
CA GLY A 443 32.13 36.68 -50.64
C GLY A 443 31.03 35.64 -50.56
N VAL A 444 29.83 36.07 -50.21
CA VAL A 444 28.64 35.21 -50.17
C VAL A 444 28.17 34.83 -51.59
N ARG A 445 28.40 35.68 -52.61
CA ARG A 445 28.09 35.39 -54.02
C ARG A 445 28.94 34.28 -54.64
N LEU A 446 30.18 34.09 -54.18
CA LEU A 446 30.98 32.88 -54.50
C LEU A 446 30.31 31.60 -53.98
N ASN A 447 29.43 31.73 -52.98
CA ASN A 447 28.64 30.65 -52.40
C ASN A 447 27.22 30.55 -52.98
N SER A 448 26.84 31.32 -54.01
CA SER A 448 25.49 31.22 -54.59
C SER A 448 25.21 29.92 -55.37
N THR A 449 26.24 29.09 -55.60
CA THR A 449 26.12 27.69 -56.06
C THR A 449 25.52 26.75 -55.00
N VAL A 450 25.38 27.22 -53.75
CA VAL A 450 24.79 26.50 -52.59
C VAL A 450 23.26 26.40 -52.66
N ARG A 451 22.60 26.91 -53.70
CA ARG A 451 21.13 26.85 -53.78
C ARG A 451 20.55 25.56 -54.35
N ARG A 452 21.32 24.64 -54.93
CA ARG A 452 20.72 23.66 -55.87
C ARG A 452 20.93 22.16 -55.65
N VAL A 453 21.85 21.66 -54.82
CA VAL A 453 21.96 20.21 -54.55
C VAL A 453 22.58 19.99 -53.17
N PHE A 454 21.85 19.40 -52.21
CA PHE A 454 22.42 18.96 -50.93
C PHE A 454 21.81 17.62 -50.53
N GLY A 455 22.61 16.55 -50.65
CA GLY A 455 22.23 15.17 -50.35
C GLY A 455 23.12 14.49 -49.30
N GLY A 456 23.84 15.24 -48.46
CA GLY A 456 24.63 14.68 -47.35
C GLY A 456 25.53 15.68 -46.59
N VAL A 457 25.95 15.33 -45.37
CA VAL A 457 26.81 16.13 -44.47
C VAL A 457 28.15 16.51 -45.12
N ARG A 458 28.73 15.62 -45.92
CA ARG A 458 29.98 15.86 -46.66
C ARG A 458 29.85 16.93 -47.76
N ASP A 459 28.65 17.10 -48.33
CA ASP A 459 28.40 18.16 -49.31
C ASP A 459 28.22 19.51 -48.62
N VAL A 460 27.49 19.54 -47.49
CA VAL A 460 27.37 20.73 -46.61
C VAL A 460 28.76 21.26 -46.21
N LEU A 461 29.70 20.37 -45.90
CA LEU A 461 31.09 20.71 -45.55
C LEU A 461 31.84 21.44 -46.68
N ARG A 462 31.83 20.89 -47.90
CA ARG A 462 32.51 21.49 -49.07
C ARG A 462 31.98 22.87 -49.41
N HIS A 463 30.73 23.13 -49.06
CA HIS A 463 30.02 24.37 -49.37
C HIS A 463 30.09 25.42 -48.25
N LEU A 464 30.24 25.04 -46.98
CA LEU A 464 30.38 25.98 -45.87
C LEU A 464 31.85 26.38 -45.59
N ALA A 465 32.82 25.49 -45.85
CA ALA A 465 34.24 25.74 -45.62
C ALA A 465 35.11 25.41 -46.86
N PRO A 466 34.91 26.09 -48.02
CA PRO A 466 35.53 25.71 -49.29
C PRO A 466 37.06 25.96 -49.37
N THR A 467 37.67 26.61 -48.39
CA THR A 467 39.11 26.94 -48.38
C THR A 467 39.86 26.13 -47.33
N ALA A 468 41.14 25.81 -47.59
CA ALA A 468 41.99 25.05 -46.66
C ALA A 468 42.11 25.72 -45.27
N MET A 469 42.05 27.06 -45.21
CA MET A 469 42.01 27.80 -43.95
C MET A 469 40.68 27.62 -43.20
N ALA A 470 39.55 27.59 -43.91
CA ALA A 470 38.24 27.37 -43.30
C ALA A 470 38.09 25.95 -42.78
N GLN A 471 38.62 24.96 -43.50
CA GLN A 471 38.60 23.57 -43.08
C GLN A 471 39.45 23.34 -41.83
N LYS A 472 40.66 23.92 -41.77
CA LYS A 472 41.48 23.91 -40.57
C LYS A 472 40.79 24.57 -39.36
N ALA A 473 40.10 25.70 -39.59
CA ALA A 473 39.34 26.36 -38.53
C ALA A 473 38.12 25.55 -38.06
N ALA A 474 37.49 24.78 -38.96
CA ALA A 474 36.41 23.86 -38.63
C ALA A 474 36.92 22.67 -37.80
N ASP A 475 38.06 22.09 -38.19
CA ASP A 475 38.75 21.04 -37.42
C ASP A 475 39.14 21.54 -36.02
N ASP A 476 39.71 22.75 -35.92
CA ASP A 476 40.06 23.38 -34.64
C ASP A 476 38.83 23.56 -33.73
N VAL A 477 37.67 23.95 -34.30
CA VAL A 477 36.41 24.06 -33.54
C VAL A 477 35.89 22.70 -33.13
N ALA A 478 35.91 21.71 -34.02
CA ALA A 478 35.51 20.34 -33.71
C ALA A 478 36.36 19.76 -32.56
N ASP A 479 37.67 19.99 -32.57
CA ASP A 479 38.59 19.55 -31.51
C ASP A 479 38.36 20.28 -30.17
N LYS A 480 37.94 21.55 -30.18
CA LYS A 480 37.54 22.26 -28.96
C LYS A 480 36.23 21.71 -28.37
N PHE A 481 35.27 21.35 -29.22
CA PHE A 481 34.04 20.67 -28.80
C PHE A 481 34.32 19.29 -28.20
N ARG A 482 35.23 18.51 -28.82
CA ARG A 482 35.67 17.21 -28.31
C ARG A 482 36.31 17.29 -26.92
N ARG A 483 37.14 18.32 -26.70
CA ARG A 483 37.77 18.59 -25.41
C ARG A 483 36.81 19.15 -24.36
N GLY A 484 35.56 19.43 -24.73
CA GLY A 484 34.56 20.02 -23.82
C GLY A 484 34.85 21.47 -23.47
N GLU A 485 35.69 22.17 -24.25
CA GLU A 485 36.00 23.60 -24.02
C GLU A 485 34.79 24.48 -24.34
N PHE A 486 33.96 24.08 -25.30
CA PHE A 486 32.72 24.77 -25.71
C PHE A 486 31.62 23.75 -26.02
N GLY A 487 30.36 24.10 -25.70
CA GLY A 487 29.19 23.25 -25.95
C GLY A 487 29.12 21.99 -25.07
N GLY A 488 28.21 21.09 -25.42
CA GLY A 488 27.99 19.81 -24.78
C GLY A 488 27.83 18.70 -25.81
N LEU A 489 28.59 17.62 -25.64
CA LEU A 489 28.44 16.39 -26.42
C LEU A 489 27.65 15.38 -25.59
N LEU A 490 26.49 14.98 -26.09
CA LEU A 490 25.60 14.01 -25.49
C LEU A 490 25.80 12.66 -26.18
N THR A 491 26.43 11.72 -25.48
CA THR A 491 26.61 10.30 -25.88
C THR A 491 25.78 9.40 -24.96
N PRO A 492 25.51 8.14 -25.35
CA PRO A 492 24.75 7.21 -24.51
C PRO A 492 25.33 7.09 -23.09
N GLU A 493 26.65 6.93 -22.97
CA GLU A 493 27.34 6.73 -21.69
C GLU A 493 27.30 7.99 -20.82
N LYS A 494 27.37 9.17 -21.45
CA LYS A 494 27.24 10.44 -20.72
C LYS A 494 25.82 10.65 -20.22
N LEU A 495 24.81 10.31 -21.04
CA LEU A 495 23.42 10.43 -20.63
C LEU A 495 23.11 9.50 -19.47
N GLN A 496 23.56 8.24 -19.56
CA GLN A 496 23.42 7.25 -18.50
C GLN A 496 24.00 7.79 -17.18
N LYS A 497 25.26 8.26 -17.19
CA LYS A 497 25.89 8.86 -16.01
C LYS A 497 25.14 10.07 -15.47
N SER A 498 24.52 10.86 -16.35
CA SER A 498 23.68 12.00 -15.95
C SER A 498 22.41 11.56 -15.25
N ILE A 499 21.73 10.54 -15.79
CA ILE A 499 20.53 9.95 -15.19
C ILE A 499 20.88 9.35 -13.82
N GLU A 500 21.98 8.60 -13.72
CA GLU A 500 22.48 8.05 -12.46
C GLU A 500 22.73 9.14 -11.40
N ARG A 501 23.43 10.21 -11.79
CA ARG A 501 23.74 11.35 -10.90
C ARG A 501 22.48 12.00 -10.32
N HIS A 502 21.39 12.03 -11.08
CA HIS A 502 20.12 12.62 -10.65
C HIS A 502 19.15 11.59 -10.05
N GLY A 503 19.65 10.45 -9.57
CA GLY A 503 18.85 9.47 -8.84
C GLY A 503 18.07 8.50 -9.74
N GLY A 504 18.54 8.24 -10.96
CA GLY A 504 17.90 7.30 -11.88
C GLY A 504 17.64 5.93 -11.27
N ASN A 505 18.55 5.40 -10.44
CA ASN A 505 18.40 4.08 -9.83
C ASN A 505 17.16 3.99 -8.92
N THR A 506 16.79 5.10 -8.28
CA THR A 506 15.58 5.17 -7.45
C THR A 506 14.36 5.55 -8.28
N ALA A 507 14.50 6.53 -9.18
CA ALA A 507 13.39 7.13 -9.93
C ALA A 507 12.92 6.27 -11.11
N LEU A 508 13.76 5.37 -11.62
CA LEU A 508 13.48 4.46 -12.74
C LEU A 508 13.58 2.99 -12.32
N SER A 509 13.26 2.72 -11.05
CA SER A 509 13.37 1.38 -10.45
C SER A 509 12.46 0.33 -11.10
N HIS A 510 11.44 0.74 -11.86
CA HIS A 510 10.55 -0.16 -12.60
C HIS A 510 11.22 -0.86 -13.79
N LEU A 511 12.38 -0.38 -14.25
CA LEU A 511 13.13 -0.97 -15.37
C LEU A 511 14.07 -2.10 -14.95
N GLY A 512 14.25 -2.36 -13.65
CA GLY A 512 15.15 -3.43 -13.18
C GLY A 512 16.64 -3.07 -13.31
N ASP A 513 17.42 -3.90 -14.00
CA ASP A 513 18.89 -3.80 -14.06
C ASP A 513 19.40 -2.73 -15.06
N GLN A 514 20.60 -2.20 -14.79
CA GLN A 514 21.22 -1.11 -15.58
C GLN A 514 21.49 -1.45 -17.07
N ALA A 515 21.44 -2.74 -17.44
CA ALA A 515 21.65 -3.16 -18.83
C ALA A 515 20.53 -2.66 -19.77
N ASP A 516 19.30 -2.52 -19.26
CA ASP A 516 18.13 -2.11 -20.05
C ASP A 516 18.12 -0.60 -20.37
N TRP A 517 18.99 0.18 -19.73
CA TRP A 517 19.05 1.63 -19.93
C TRP A 517 19.79 2.01 -21.20
N ASN A 518 20.82 1.26 -21.59
CA ASN A 518 21.64 1.59 -22.75
C ASN A 518 20.82 1.53 -24.05
N ASP A 519 20.04 0.46 -24.23
CA ASP A 519 19.18 0.30 -25.39
C ASP A 519 18.10 1.39 -25.44
N ALA A 520 17.49 1.72 -24.29
CA ALA A 520 16.52 2.81 -24.19
C ALA A 520 17.14 4.18 -24.51
N ILE A 521 18.37 4.43 -24.07
CA ILE A 521 19.12 5.67 -24.34
C ILE A 521 19.49 5.76 -25.82
N GLU A 522 20.04 4.71 -26.41
CA GLU A 522 20.41 4.71 -27.82
C GLU A 522 19.19 4.94 -28.71
N THR A 523 18.08 4.25 -28.40
CA THR A 523 16.79 4.44 -29.08
C THR A 523 16.29 5.87 -28.92
N ALA A 524 16.40 6.46 -27.74
CA ALA A 524 15.99 7.84 -27.48
C ALA A 524 16.82 8.86 -28.28
N LEU A 525 18.14 8.67 -28.35
CA LEU A 525 19.04 9.56 -29.09
C LEU A 525 18.77 9.50 -30.59
N LEU A 526 18.67 8.29 -31.15
CA LEU A 526 18.35 8.06 -32.56
C LEU A 526 16.99 8.66 -32.93
N ARG A 527 15.98 8.44 -32.08
CA ARG A 527 14.64 8.97 -32.30
C ARG A 527 14.61 10.49 -32.25
N PHE A 528 15.29 11.10 -31.29
CA PHE A 528 15.35 12.55 -31.20
C PHE A 528 16.06 13.17 -32.41
N GLU A 529 17.14 12.56 -32.91
CA GLU A 529 17.81 13.04 -34.13
C GLU A 529 16.88 12.97 -35.36
N GLN A 530 16.08 11.92 -35.47
CA GLN A 530 15.15 11.72 -36.60
C GLN A 530 13.90 12.60 -36.52
N ASP A 531 13.34 12.79 -35.32
CA ASP A 531 12.05 13.42 -35.09
C ASP A 531 12.15 14.92 -34.68
N ASP A 532 13.34 15.47 -34.40
CA ASP A 532 13.51 16.91 -34.06
C ASP A 532 13.32 17.82 -35.28
N PHE A 533 12.10 18.35 -35.43
CA PHE A 533 11.75 19.32 -36.47
C PHE A 533 11.82 20.79 -36.00
N THR A 534 12.47 21.08 -34.87
CA THR A 534 12.51 22.44 -34.32
C THR A 534 13.08 23.45 -35.32
N THR A 535 12.47 24.64 -35.36
CA THR A 535 12.93 25.75 -36.23
C THR A 535 13.11 27.04 -35.46
N LEU A 536 14.07 27.84 -35.88
CA LEU A 536 14.25 29.21 -35.41
C LEU A 536 13.19 30.11 -36.05
N ASN A 537 12.67 31.08 -35.29
CA ASN A 537 11.73 32.06 -35.83
C ASN A 537 12.44 32.92 -36.91
N PRO A 538 12.05 32.82 -38.20
CA PRO A 538 12.82 33.41 -39.29
C PRO A 538 12.85 34.93 -39.22
N ARG A 539 11.75 35.57 -38.78
CA ARG A 539 11.67 37.04 -38.67
C ARG A 539 12.59 37.55 -37.58
N ARG A 540 12.57 36.91 -36.40
CA ARG A 540 13.43 37.32 -35.28
C ARG A 540 14.89 37.03 -35.56
N LEU A 541 15.18 35.90 -36.22
CA LEU A 541 16.54 35.55 -36.61
C LEU A 541 17.11 36.54 -37.64
N HIS A 542 16.30 36.99 -38.60
CA HIS A 542 16.69 38.02 -39.55
C HIS A 542 17.03 39.35 -38.86
N GLN A 543 16.13 39.82 -37.98
CA GLN A 543 16.39 41.03 -37.17
C GLN A 543 17.65 40.90 -36.31
N ALA A 544 17.88 39.70 -35.76
CA ALA A 544 19.06 39.41 -34.96
C ALA A 544 20.36 39.52 -35.78
N ALA A 545 20.37 38.94 -36.97
CA ALA A 545 21.50 39.00 -37.88
C ALA A 545 21.75 40.44 -38.39
N GLU A 546 20.71 41.21 -38.70
CA GLU A 546 20.84 42.63 -39.09
C GLU A 546 21.49 43.48 -37.99
N LYS A 547 21.02 43.34 -36.73
CA LYS A 547 21.59 44.04 -35.57
C LYS A 547 23.06 43.71 -35.40
N MET A 548 23.42 42.42 -35.48
CA MET A 548 24.82 42.00 -35.40
C MET A 548 25.69 42.66 -36.47
N TRP A 549 25.22 42.74 -37.72
CA TRP A 549 25.95 43.37 -38.80
C TRP A 549 26.19 44.88 -38.58
N ALA A 550 25.21 45.56 -37.96
CA ALA A 550 25.33 46.97 -37.61
C ALA A 550 26.46 47.21 -36.61
N GLU A 551 26.60 46.35 -35.59
CA GLU A 551 27.53 46.53 -34.46
C GLU A 551 28.98 46.12 -34.74
N VAL A 552 29.27 45.44 -35.86
CA VAL A 552 30.67 45.09 -36.22
C VAL A 552 31.50 46.38 -36.46
N PRO A 553 32.67 46.58 -35.82
CA PRO A 553 33.45 47.83 -35.93
C PRO A 553 33.97 48.13 -37.35
N MET A 554 33.79 49.38 -37.81
CA MET A 554 34.13 49.83 -39.18
C MET A 554 35.61 49.66 -39.56
N ARG A 555 36.54 49.75 -38.59
CA ARG A 555 37.98 49.51 -38.83
C ARG A 555 38.34 48.03 -39.04
N ARG A 556 37.56 47.09 -38.48
CA ARG A 556 37.67 45.65 -38.77
C ARG A 556 36.92 45.27 -40.06
N LYS A 557 35.84 45.98 -40.40
CA LYS A 557 35.08 45.81 -41.66
C LYS A 557 35.95 46.00 -42.92
N LEU A 558 37.00 46.82 -42.87
CA LEU A 558 37.85 47.13 -44.03
C LEU A 558 39.18 46.35 -44.07
N THR A 559 39.74 45.94 -42.93
CA THR A 559 41.07 45.30 -42.86
C THR A 559 41.01 43.77 -42.82
N SER A 560 39.90 43.18 -42.36
CA SER A 560 39.78 41.73 -42.15
C SER A 560 38.98 40.99 -43.23
N GLY A 561 38.36 41.68 -44.20
CA GLY A 561 37.56 41.04 -45.25
C GLY A 561 36.49 40.07 -44.72
N LEU A 562 36.23 38.98 -45.47
CA LEU A 562 35.23 37.93 -45.16
C LEU A 562 35.62 37.00 -44.00
N THR A 563 36.76 37.22 -43.35
CA THR A 563 37.31 36.32 -42.31
C THR A 563 36.34 36.02 -41.16
N PRO A 564 35.53 36.98 -40.65
CA PRO A 564 34.54 36.68 -39.61
C PRO A 564 33.41 35.76 -40.08
N LEU A 565 32.99 35.87 -41.36
CA LEU A 565 31.98 34.98 -41.95
C LEU A 565 32.55 33.57 -42.16
N VAL A 566 33.80 33.49 -42.63
CA VAL A 566 34.50 32.21 -42.79
C VAL A 566 34.66 31.53 -41.43
N ALA A 567 35.05 32.26 -40.39
CA ALA A 567 35.15 31.71 -39.04
C ALA A 567 33.80 31.25 -38.47
N LEU A 568 32.73 32.00 -38.73
CA LEU A 568 31.37 31.63 -38.32
C LEU A 568 30.89 30.36 -39.02
N PHE A 569 31.00 30.30 -40.35
CA PHE A 569 30.60 29.11 -41.11
C PHE A 569 31.51 27.92 -40.82
N ALA A 570 32.80 28.15 -40.55
CA ALA A 570 33.71 27.11 -40.09
C ALA A 570 33.29 26.56 -38.72
N ALA A 571 32.81 27.39 -37.79
CA ALA A 571 32.32 26.89 -36.50
C ALA A 571 31.03 26.06 -36.65
N PHE A 572 30.10 26.49 -37.50
CA PHE A 572 28.91 25.69 -37.80
C PHE A 572 29.25 24.38 -38.53
N ALA A 573 30.16 24.43 -39.50
CA ALA A 573 30.65 23.26 -40.20
C ALA A 573 31.38 22.29 -39.25
N GLY A 574 32.22 22.81 -38.36
CA GLY A 574 32.96 22.02 -37.37
C GLY A 574 32.05 21.25 -36.43
N VAL A 575 30.94 21.83 -35.99
CA VAL A 575 29.95 21.10 -35.18
C VAL A 575 29.23 20.01 -35.99
N LEU A 576 28.92 20.27 -37.26
CA LEU A 576 28.36 19.26 -38.17
C LEU A 576 29.38 18.17 -38.60
N MET A 577 30.67 18.34 -38.33
CA MET A 577 31.69 17.32 -38.60
C MET A 577 31.84 16.29 -37.49
N ILE A 578 31.43 16.64 -36.26
CA ILE A 578 31.52 15.72 -35.12
C ILE A 578 30.90 14.35 -35.47
N PRO A 579 29.76 14.26 -36.22
CA PRO A 579 29.09 12.97 -36.51
C PRO A 579 29.89 11.96 -37.30
N ILE A 580 30.79 12.45 -38.15
CA ILE A 580 31.58 11.61 -39.04
C ILE A 580 32.60 10.78 -38.25
N ASP A 581 33.02 11.27 -37.09
CA ASP A 581 34.18 10.72 -36.35
C ASP A 581 33.79 9.92 -35.09
N PHE A 582 32.54 10.00 -34.61
CA PHE A 582 32.05 9.30 -33.40
C PHE A 582 30.99 8.20 -33.66
N GLY A 583 30.52 8.03 -34.91
CA GLY A 583 29.40 7.15 -35.22
C GLY A 583 28.03 7.83 -35.10
N ALA A 584 26.95 7.09 -35.40
CA ALA A 584 25.62 7.67 -35.64
C ALA A 584 24.79 8.05 -34.39
N ASN A 585 25.27 7.80 -33.16
CA ASN A 585 24.43 7.84 -31.96
C ASN A 585 24.84 8.93 -30.95
N PHE A 586 24.96 10.20 -31.36
CA PHE A 586 25.22 11.28 -30.40
C PHE A 586 24.66 12.62 -30.86
N ILE A 587 24.51 13.55 -29.91
CA ILE A 587 23.93 14.87 -30.11
C ILE A 587 24.94 15.95 -29.70
N ALA A 588 25.18 16.93 -30.57
CA ALA A 588 25.99 18.11 -30.26
C ALA A 588 25.11 19.32 -29.91
N ALA A 589 25.20 19.81 -28.68
CA ALA A 589 24.46 20.98 -28.22
C ALA A 589 25.40 22.16 -27.96
N ALA A 590 25.03 23.35 -28.43
CA ALA A 590 25.78 24.57 -28.18
C ALA A 590 24.83 25.77 -28.18
N SER A 591 25.11 26.78 -27.36
CA SER A 591 24.45 28.07 -27.54
C SER A 591 25.10 28.85 -28.69
N ILE A 592 24.36 29.75 -29.32
CA ILE A 592 24.87 30.54 -30.45
C ILE A 592 26.08 31.40 -30.02
N SER A 593 26.09 31.88 -28.77
CA SER A 593 27.26 32.58 -28.22
C SER A 593 28.47 31.67 -28.00
N GLU A 594 28.28 30.40 -27.61
CA GLU A 594 29.39 29.43 -27.52
C GLU A 594 30.01 29.16 -28.90
N LEU A 595 29.19 29.07 -29.95
CA LEU A 595 29.67 28.90 -31.33
C LEU A 595 30.51 30.10 -31.80
N PHE A 596 30.05 31.32 -31.51
CA PHE A 596 30.84 32.52 -31.79
C PHE A 596 32.17 32.54 -31.01
N ALA A 597 32.16 32.17 -29.73
CA ALA A 597 33.37 32.10 -28.93
C ALA A 597 34.36 31.06 -29.47
N ALA A 598 33.87 29.87 -29.84
CA ALA A 598 34.68 28.80 -30.42
C ALA A 598 35.37 29.24 -31.74
N ALA A 599 34.66 30.03 -32.56
CA ALA A 599 35.16 30.67 -33.78
C ALA A 599 36.18 31.80 -33.55
N GLY A 600 36.49 32.15 -32.30
CA GLY A 600 37.33 33.30 -31.95
C GLY A 600 36.63 34.65 -32.07
N LEU A 601 35.29 34.66 -32.19
CA LEU A 601 34.45 35.86 -32.32
C LEU A 601 33.89 36.31 -30.96
N THR A 602 34.76 36.45 -29.96
CA THR A 602 34.38 36.75 -28.56
C THR A 602 33.54 38.02 -28.40
N ALA A 603 33.78 39.04 -29.23
CA ALA A 603 32.97 40.26 -29.24
C ALA A 603 31.52 40.00 -29.69
N LEU A 604 31.31 39.16 -30.70
CA LEU A 604 29.97 38.78 -31.16
C LEU A 604 29.28 37.86 -30.15
N ALA A 605 30.04 36.97 -29.50
CA ALA A 605 29.55 36.14 -28.41
C ALA A 605 29.00 37.01 -27.25
N ALA A 606 29.73 38.05 -26.84
CA ALA A 606 29.32 38.97 -25.79
C ALA A 606 28.08 39.80 -26.16
N LEU A 607 27.99 40.26 -27.41
CA LEU A 607 26.81 40.98 -27.92
C LEU A 607 25.57 40.08 -27.95
N TRP A 608 25.71 38.86 -28.48
CA TRP A 608 24.63 37.88 -28.50
C TRP A 608 24.16 37.52 -27.10
N ALA A 609 25.10 37.29 -26.17
CA ALA A 609 24.80 36.99 -24.77
C ALA A 609 24.27 38.22 -23.98
N GLY A 610 24.41 39.43 -24.52
CA GLY A 610 24.06 40.70 -23.87
C GLY A 610 22.69 41.26 -24.25
N ASP A 611 22.22 41.10 -25.49
CA ASP A 611 20.89 41.56 -25.92
C ASP A 611 19.82 40.51 -25.58
N LYS A 612 18.73 40.93 -24.90
CA LYS A 612 17.60 40.04 -24.56
C LYS A 612 16.88 39.54 -25.82
N SER A 613 16.70 40.40 -26.81
CA SER A 613 15.96 40.07 -28.04
C SER A 613 16.68 39.05 -28.93
N LEU A 614 18.02 39.06 -28.93
CA LEU A 614 18.85 38.07 -29.65
C LEU A 614 18.79 36.70 -28.96
N ARG A 615 18.83 36.68 -27.63
CA ARG A 615 18.77 35.44 -26.83
C ARG A 615 17.43 34.73 -26.91
N ASP A 616 16.34 35.49 -26.93
CA ASP A 616 14.98 34.93 -26.99
C ASP A 616 14.76 34.03 -28.22
N VAL A 617 15.48 34.27 -29.33
CA VAL A 617 15.40 33.45 -30.56
C VAL A 617 15.95 32.04 -30.33
N GLY A 618 17.14 31.95 -29.73
CA GLY A 618 17.77 30.67 -29.40
C GLY A 618 17.08 29.96 -28.25
N HIS A 619 16.63 30.70 -27.23
CA HIS A 619 15.93 30.14 -26.06
C HIS A 619 14.60 29.50 -26.42
N GLN A 620 13.85 30.07 -27.36
CA GLN A 620 12.57 29.48 -27.76
C GLN A 620 12.80 28.10 -28.39
N ALA A 621 13.72 27.99 -29.35
CA ALA A 621 14.04 26.72 -29.99
C ALA A 621 14.70 25.73 -29.03
N ALA A 622 15.59 26.17 -28.15
CA ALA A 622 16.22 25.30 -27.15
C ALA A 622 15.19 24.74 -26.15
N ARG A 623 14.20 25.54 -25.72
CA ARG A 623 13.11 25.07 -24.86
C ARG A 623 12.24 24.01 -25.53
N GLN A 624 11.97 24.17 -26.83
CA GLN A 624 11.23 23.17 -27.61
C GLN A 624 12.04 21.86 -27.69
N GLN A 625 13.32 21.93 -28.05
CA GLN A 625 14.21 20.76 -28.09
C GLN A 625 14.34 20.05 -26.74
N ILE A 626 14.41 20.79 -25.62
CA ILE A 626 14.41 20.20 -24.27
C ILE A 626 13.10 19.45 -24.00
N ALA A 627 11.95 20.06 -24.33
CA ALA A 627 10.65 19.42 -24.13
C ALA A 627 10.50 18.16 -25.00
N ASP A 628 10.94 18.24 -26.26
CA ASP A 628 10.91 17.14 -27.21
C ASP A 628 11.82 15.99 -26.79
N PHE A 629 13.06 16.29 -26.40
CA PHE A 629 13.99 15.26 -25.95
C PHE A 629 13.56 14.63 -24.63
N HIS A 630 13.06 15.43 -23.68
CA HIS A 630 12.47 14.93 -22.44
C HIS A 630 11.28 14.00 -22.70
N ALA A 631 10.42 14.33 -23.66
CA ALA A 631 9.28 13.50 -24.05
C ALA A 631 9.71 12.18 -24.71
N VAL A 632 10.77 12.21 -25.52
CA VAL A 632 11.36 10.99 -26.10
C VAL A 632 11.94 10.09 -25.02
N LEU A 633 12.67 10.65 -24.04
CA LEU A 633 13.17 9.88 -22.91
C LEU A 633 12.03 9.29 -22.08
N CYS A 634 10.97 10.07 -21.82
CA CYS A 634 9.81 9.57 -21.11
C CYS A 634 9.21 8.34 -21.83
N ASP A 635 9.00 8.40 -23.14
CA ASP A 635 8.50 7.26 -23.91
C ASP A 635 9.45 6.05 -23.88
N CYS A 636 10.76 6.25 -24.07
CA CYS A 636 11.73 5.15 -24.11
C CYS A 636 11.92 4.48 -22.75
N PHE A 637 11.82 5.24 -21.66
CA PHE A 637 11.94 4.73 -20.29
C PHE A 637 10.60 4.28 -19.68
N GLY A 638 9.49 4.30 -20.44
CA GLY A 638 8.18 3.92 -19.93
C GLY A 638 7.64 4.86 -18.85
N VAL A 639 8.06 6.12 -18.85
CA VAL A 639 7.57 7.16 -17.94
C VAL A 639 6.44 7.91 -18.64
N PRO A 640 5.21 7.97 -18.07
CA PRO A 640 4.12 8.71 -18.67
C PRO A 640 4.51 10.18 -18.86
N ARG A 641 4.23 10.79 -20.02
CA ARG A 641 4.43 12.25 -20.23
C ARG A 641 3.49 13.08 -19.34
N THR A 642 3.82 14.34 -19.07
CA THR A 642 2.86 15.27 -18.46
C THR A 642 1.59 15.34 -19.32
N ALA A 643 0.43 15.13 -18.70
CA ALA A 643 -0.85 15.03 -19.38
C ALA A 643 -1.25 16.39 -19.96
N GLY A 644 -0.90 16.65 -21.22
CA GLY A 644 -1.41 17.77 -22.01
C GLY A 644 -2.32 17.27 -23.11
N GLY A 645 -3.49 16.75 -22.73
CA GLY A 645 -4.57 16.47 -23.66
C GLY A 645 -4.90 17.73 -24.50
N PRO A 646 -5.38 17.58 -25.75
CA PRO A 646 -5.77 18.74 -26.55
C PRO A 646 -6.96 19.45 -25.91
N GLY A 647 -6.72 20.54 -25.18
CA GLY A 647 -7.76 21.44 -24.65
C GLY A 647 -7.73 21.68 -23.14
N GLU A 648 -6.95 20.93 -22.37
CA GLU A 648 -6.78 21.19 -20.94
C GLU A 648 -5.57 22.10 -20.72
N ALA A 649 -5.79 23.21 -20.02
CA ALA A 649 -4.74 24.09 -19.57
C ALA A 649 -3.88 23.33 -18.56
N THR A 650 -2.78 22.75 -19.02
CA THR A 650 -1.80 22.10 -18.15
C THR A 650 -1.14 23.15 -17.29
N ASP A 651 -1.33 23.07 -15.97
CA ASP A 651 -0.25 23.37 -15.04
C ASP A 651 0.91 22.44 -15.42
N ASN A 652 1.80 22.94 -16.29
CA ASN A 652 3.05 22.27 -16.57
C ASN A 652 3.90 22.37 -15.30
N ASP A 653 3.76 21.40 -14.39
CA ASP A 653 4.52 21.30 -13.13
C ASP A 653 6.04 21.37 -13.35
N MET A 654 6.49 21.06 -14.57
CA MET A 654 7.91 21.10 -14.94
C MET A 654 8.33 22.53 -15.32
N ILE A 655 9.03 23.18 -14.38
CA ILE A 655 9.56 24.54 -14.52
C ILE A 655 11.07 24.50 -14.78
N LEU A 656 11.50 25.19 -15.83
CA LEU A 656 12.91 25.47 -16.11
C LEU A 656 13.34 26.75 -15.38
N MET A 657 14.38 26.65 -14.57
CA MET A 657 15.01 27.82 -13.92
C MET A 657 16.18 28.30 -14.78
N VAL A 658 16.08 29.48 -15.38
CA VAL A 658 17.16 30.11 -16.17
C VAL A 658 17.40 31.52 -15.64
N ARG A 659 18.60 31.80 -15.10
CA ARG A 659 18.96 33.05 -14.40
C ARG A 659 17.89 33.49 -13.40
N GLN A 660 17.48 32.56 -12.54
CA GLN A 660 16.42 32.77 -11.53
C GLN A 660 15.02 33.09 -12.10
N LYS A 661 14.83 33.01 -13.43
CA LYS A 661 13.52 33.14 -14.07
C LYS A 661 12.89 31.76 -14.25
N ARG A 662 11.63 31.64 -13.80
CA ARG A 662 10.78 30.47 -14.05
C ARG A 662 10.27 30.52 -15.49
N LEU A 663 10.60 29.50 -16.27
CA LEU A 663 10.12 29.29 -17.62
C LEU A 663 9.36 27.97 -17.68
N PRO A 664 8.06 27.95 -18.05
CA PRO A 664 7.33 26.69 -18.15
C PRO A 664 7.93 25.81 -19.26
N MET A 665 7.89 24.49 -19.11
CA MET A 665 8.20 23.59 -20.22
C MET A 665 7.23 23.84 -21.39
N MET A 666 7.72 23.71 -22.63
CA MET A 666 6.85 23.79 -23.82
C MET A 666 6.09 22.48 -24.01
N LYS A 667 5.01 22.52 -24.79
CA LYS A 667 4.34 21.30 -25.24
C LYS A 667 5.28 20.58 -26.23
N PRO A 668 5.56 19.28 -26.05
CA PRO A 668 6.34 18.53 -27.03
C PRO A 668 5.61 18.46 -28.37
N ASP A 669 6.33 18.69 -29.47
CA ASP A 669 5.87 18.53 -30.84
C ASP A 669 6.10 17.09 -31.36
N ILE A 670 6.96 16.31 -30.68
CA ILE A 670 7.24 14.91 -31.04
C ILE A 670 6.03 13.99 -30.74
N ILE A 671 5.66 13.18 -31.73
CA ILE A 671 4.59 12.16 -31.66
C ILE A 671 4.87 11.19 -30.51
N ARG A 672 3.84 10.83 -29.72
CA ARG A 672 3.95 9.83 -28.64
C ARG A 672 4.12 8.42 -29.21
N ARG A 673 5.03 7.63 -28.62
CA ARG A 673 5.16 6.19 -28.86
C ARG A 673 5.11 5.46 -27.52
N ASP A 674 4.52 4.27 -27.53
CA ASP A 674 4.50 3.42 -26.34
C ASP A 674 5.90 2.84 -26.09
N SER A 675 6.23 2.62 -24.82
CA SER A 675 7.49 1.98 -24.44
C SER A 675 7.48 0.50 -24.83
N GLU A 676 8.59 0.00 -25.35
CA GLU A 676 8.76 -1.43 -25.63
C GLU A 676 9.02 -2.25 -24.35
N GLY A 677 9.43 -1.59 -23.26
CA GLY A 677 9.75 -2.18 -21.96
C GLY A 677 8.74 -1.87 -20.83
N PRO A 678 9.09 -2.23 -19.58
CA PRO A 678 8.28 -1.95 -18.40
C PRO A 678 7.95 -0.45 -18.30
N ALA A 679 6.70 -0.13 -17.95
CA ALA A 679 6.24 1.24 -17.78
C ALA A 679 5.78 1.52 -16.35
N LEU A 680 6.02 2.75 -15.89
CA LEU A 680 5.46 3.22 -14.64
C LEU A 680 3.94 3.25 -14.73
N ARG A 681 3.33 2.52 -13.80
CA ARG A 681 1.89 2.53 -13.61
C ARG A 681 1.53 3.77 -12.81
N VAL A 682 0.56 4.52 -13.32
CA VAL A 682 -0.02 5.67 -12.61
C VAL A 682 -1.51 5.45 -12.60
N PHE A 683 -2.10 5.52 -11.42
CA PHE A 683 -3.53 5.35 -11.24
C PHE A 683 -4.06 6.30 -10.18
N HIS A 684 -5.37 6.42 -10.13
CA HIS A 684 -6.07 7.14 -9.09
C HIS A 684 -7.29 6.38 -8.60
N VAL A 685 -7.60 6.58 -7.32
CA VAL A 685 -8.87 6.14 -6.75
C VAL A 685 -9.98 7.05 -7.26
N ARG A 686 -11.08 6.45 -7.73
CA ARG A 686 -12.20 7.17 -8.31
C ARG A 686 -13.12 7.72 -7.22
N ASP A 687 -13.49 9.00 -7.34
CA ASP A 687 -14.41 9.64 -6.38
C ASP A 687 -15.81 9.02 -6.42
N GLU A 688 -16.26 8.53 -7.58
CA GLU A 688 -17.56 7.85 -7.69
C GLU A 688 -17.58 6.56 -6.85
N PHE A 689 -16.47 5.81 -6.86
CA PHE A 689 -16.37 4.60 -6.06
C PHE A 689 -16.43 4.91 -4.56
N ARG A 690 -15.74 5.98 -4.11
CA ARG A 690 -15.81 6.43 -2.70
C ARG A 690 -17.25 6.73 -2.29
N GLN A 691 -17.99 7.44 -3.14
CA GLN A 691 -19.39 7.78 -2.88
C GLN A 691 -20.28 6.54 -2.84
N ASP A 692 -20.08 5.59 -3.74
CA ASP A 692 -20.85 4.35 -3.77
C ASP A 692 -20.50 3.44 -2.59
N LEU A 693 -19.24 3.42 -2.15
CA LEU A 693 -18.77 2.67 -0.99
C LEU A 693 -19.40 3.20 0.31
N VAL A 694 -19.40 4.52 0.50
CA VAL A 694 -20.03 5.17 1.67
C VAL A 694 -21.53 4.87 1.73
N ARG A 695 -22.20 4.67 0.58
CA ARG A 695 -23.62 4.28 0.55
C ARG A 695 -23.89 2.83 0.95
N GLN A 696 -22.89 1.95 0.91
CA GLN A 696 -23.04 0.54 1.32
C GLN A 696 -22.95 0.34 2.84
N PHE A 697 -22.42 1.33 3.57
CA PHE A 697 -22.33 1.31 5.03
C PHE A 697 -23.33 2.32 5.62
N PRO A 698 -24.04 1.98 6.72
CA PRO A 698 -25.08 2.82 7.32
C PRO A 698 -24.58 4.02 8.12
#